data_AF-B9EKY8-F1
#
_entry.id   AF-B9EKY8-F1
#
_cell.length_a   1.000
_cell.length_b   1.000
_cell.length_c   1.000
_cell.angle_alpha   90.00
_cell.angle_beta   90.00
_cell.angle_gamma   90.00
#
_symmetry.space_group_name_H-M   'P 1'
#
loop_
_entity.id
_entity.type
_entity.pdbx_description
1 polymer ?
#
loop_
_entity_poly.entity_id
_entity_poly.type
_entity_poly.pdbx_seq_one_letter_code
_entity_poly.pdbx_strand_id
1 'polypeptide(L)'
;MAPKKDKKKNKRIKDPKKTLETDIIFEEKEDEIDVLELNLYTDINDDFFNEANRIVQILMESQRHYEASRIKRYADIIFNLHRRYVDEVNENEILRPQIISSEGKLRLALELSATSEEAMENFKEALGDAWRESDVSAFREQLVQEKLQEVLIKCEGLADRNIGKTDDAAEFGHLAKYKNIILRERDRLSGEVIDLEKRLATNRYYSENLEYIIRNNEDAMSKMASRAKFAEGERLNVESKLRALMKSMEEQKEAHSKTMAKLEIANRDLAETMRKLSQKIGDYDRQKVHVDKYRSEVNALNKTIHKYEDDITEMTKNQKNNEEIIKQLRLIEKEKSNALNQMTTKLKKSIEDQNNATTRLYKLNRKVMMLNSEILRHKNNINSLEKDILNANGRTDDIRRIKDSLQRERDSLRSDIIKLNNTMADFKHDMMLKGNMISSLNLDMNKMNIKLDEAYILKSKAEKERDEMAQEMETLHERIENYQDQITLKSSQVNDLTEKLYEKQREVHNFKKQLESVHSEKMMLQRNLENTTQERDNFRILQSKSGHQIQQLTTEISSNEIKINSLNLKIEHLYNNVKEMRSELKNKENLISSLRKDLREMKCKNEMLSKTISNDEHRFMKMGHELEEMRKERNLVGLQMVRRNDEIVVIKEKLQIAQNALDNGTTQYNQRVDDIRLLKKEISNLYTEHDCLKHAIQSTADMRKEIVRLPRALNQERIRIRALTEDAKTPTAVHRWRILKGEDPKKYDLLEKLQVLQKRALRQSIENSNIKNRLAETQKTNETLKRMLSHMPTVEIKHKLVVQQRINRQIEKKLKTLTAERSLDIVELNARQCTINRYADQLKEVRKYTLSYAIDTQSGPNGKFIVTKDKKDNSNDLVGFTDCALFSDADTKSSLVCDKEYTATQL
;
A
#
# COMPACT_ATOMS: atom_id res chain seq x y z
N MET A 1 5.70 -57.95 -54.56
CA MET A 1 6.08 -58.88 -53.47
C MET A 1 6.82 -58.04 -52.43
N ALA A 2 6.29 -57.52 -51.31
CA ALA A 2 5.35 -58.02 -50.29
C ALA A 2 5.74 -59.42 -49.79
N PRO A 3 6.06 -59.60 -48.48
CA PRO A 3 5.08 -59.53 -47.37
C PRO A 3 5.60 -58.76 -46.11
N LYS A 4 4.77 -58.04 -45.31
CA LYS A 4 3.75 -58.46 -44.30
C LYS A 4 4.32 -59.35 -43.18
N LYS A 5 4.54 -58.80 -41.98
CA LYS A 5 3.60 -58.65 -40.83
C LYS A 5 3.33 -59.98 -40.10
N ASP A 6 3.83 -60.09 -38.87
CA ASP A 6 3.13 -60.59 -37.66
C ASP A 6 4.04 -60.34 -36.43
N LYS A 7 3.67 -59.53 -35.42
CA LYS A 7 2.63 -59.62 -34.37
C LYS A 7 3.13 -60.24 -33.05
N LYS A 8 3.07 -59.38 -32.02
CA LYS A 8 2.74 -59.62 -30.59
C LYS A 8 3.81 -60.26 -29.67
N LYS A 9 4.29 -59.47 -28.69
CA LYS A 9 3.69 -59.36 -27.33
C LYS A 9 4.44 -58.28 -26.52
N ASN A 10 3.74 -57.20 -26.17
CA ASN A 10 4.18 -56.23 -25.17
C ASN A 10 4.07 -56.84 -23.77
N LYS A 11 5.20 -57.01 -23.08
CA LYS A 11 5.28 -57.03 -21.62
C LYS A 11 6.09 -55.81 -21.20
N ARG A 12 5.43 -54.80 -20.64
CA ARG A 12 6.09 -53.69 -19.94
C ARG A 12 6.70 -54.26 -18.65
N ILE A 13 8.03 -54.24 -18.57
CA ILE A 13 8.75 -54.26 -17.29
C ILE A 13 9.41 -52.89 -17.20
N LYS A 14 9.05 -52.15 -16.16
CA LYS A 14 9.69 -50.91 -15.72
C LYS A 14 11.11 -51.24 -15.28
N ASP A 15 12.08 -50.39 -15.62
CA ASP A 15 13.20 -49.96 -14.76
C ASP A 15 14.18 -49.05 -15.54
N PRO A 16 14.96 -48.18 -14.87
CA PRO A 16 14.74 -46.74 -14.92
C PRO A 16 15.76 -46.02 -15.81
N LYS A 17 15.33 -44.93 -16.42
CA LYS A 17 16.25 -43.97 -17.05
C LYS A 17 17.04 -43.28 -15.94
N LYS A 18 18.34 -43.57 -15.84
CA LYS A 18 19.34 -42.67 -15.27
C LYS A 18 19.31 -41.38 -16.09
N THR A 19 18.78 -40.32 -15.49
CA THR A 19 18.98 -38.94 -15.91
C THR A 19 20.46 -38.62 -15.78
N LEU A 20 21.09 -38.21 -16.88
CA LEU A 20 22.35 -37.48 -16.81
C LEU A 20 22.06 -36.17 -16.05
N GLU A 21 22.68 -36.01 -14.89
CA GLU A 21 22.83 -34.71 -14.26
C GLU A 21 23.75 -33.87 -15.15
N THR A 22 23.21 -32.79 -15.72
CA THR A 22 24.04 -31.73 -16.31
C THR A 22 24.59 -30.91 -15.17
N ASP A 23 25.91 -31.00 -14.94
CA ASP A 23 26.63 -30.12 -14.02
C ASP A 23 26.41 -28.66 -14.43
N ILE A 24 25.83 -27.87 -13.53
CA ILE A 24 25.75 -26.42 -13.67
C ILE A 24 27.12 -25.88 -13.26
N ILE A 25 27.95 -25.57 -14.24
CA ILE A 25 29.19 -24.83 -14.03
C ILE A 25 28.79 -23.38 -13.75
N PHE A 26 28.81 -22.97 -12.48
CA PHE A 26 28.78 -21.57 -12.10
C PHE A 26 30.20 -21.02 -12.33
N GLU A 27 30.37 -20.12 -13.30
CA GLU A 27 31.60 -19.31 -13.36
C GLU A 27 31.55 -18.35 -12.17
N GLU A 28 32.34 -18.63 -11.13
CA GLU A 28 32.64 -17.68 -10.06
C GLU A 28 33.33 -16.47 -10.68
N LYS A 29 32.54 -15.46 -11.06
CA LYS A 29 33.05 -14.09 -11.02
C LYS A 29 33.07 -13.70 -9.55
N GLU A 30 34.25 -13.83 -8.96
CA GLU A 30 34.57 -13.31 -7.63
C GLU A 30 34.49 -11.77 -7.67
N ASP A 31 33.28 -11.22 -7.64
CA ASP A 31 33.09 -9.88 -7.10
C ASP A 31 33.01 -10.06 -5.58
N GLU A 32 34.18 -10.09 -4.91
CA GLU A 32 34.31 -10.05 -3.45
C GLU A 32 33.77 -8.72 -2.91
N ILE A 33 32.45 -8.54 -2.88
CA ILE A 33 31.82 -7.46 -2.12
C ILE A 33 31.71 -7.96 -0.68
N ASP A 34 32.51 -7.38 0.21
CA ASP A 34 32.47 -7.69 1.64
C ASP A 34 31.05 -7.48 2.16
N VAL A 35 30.53 -8.41 2.97
CA VAL A 35 29.12 -8.43 3.40
C VAL A 35 28.78 -7.17 4.24
N LEU A 36 29.80 -6.50 4.80
CA LEU A 36 29.67 -5.23 5.50
C LEU A 36 29.56 -4.00 4.58
N GLU A 37 29.99 -4.11 3.33
CA GLU A 37 29.88 -3.04 2.32
C GLU A 37 28.57 -3.12 1.53
N LEU A 38 27.79 -4.20 1.73
CA LEU A 38 26.51 -4.41 1.09
C LEU A 38 25.49 -3.36 1.58
N ASN A 39 25.20 -2.39 0.72
CA ASN A 39 24.16 -1.44 0.96
C ASN A 39 22.81 -2.11 0.67
N LEU A 40 22.13 -2.50 1.74
CA LEU A 40 20.82 -3.16 1.73
C LEU A 40 19.72 -2.36 1.02
N TYR A 41 19.96 -1.08 0.67
CA TYR A 41 19.04 -0.24 -0.11
C TYR A 41 19.35 -0.27 -1.62
N THR A 42 20.62 -0.26 -2.02
CA THR A 42 21.03 -0.16 -3.44
C THR A 42 21.43 -1.49 -4.08
N ASP A 43 21.93 -2.43 -3.28
CA ASP A 43 22.63 -3.61 -3.80
C ASP A 43 21.71 -4.83 -3.90
N ILE A 44 20.62 -4.87 -3.11
CA ILE A 44 19.54 -5.86 -3.24
C ILE A 44 18.49 -5.32 -4.22
N ASN A 45 18.88 -5.14 -5.48
CA ASN A 45 18.06 -4.55 -6.53
C ASN A 45 17.26 -5.60 -7.33
N ASP A 46 16.48 -5.15 -8.32
CA ASP A 46 15.69 -6.05 -9.18
C ASP A 46 16.56 -7.09 -9.91
N ASP A 47 17.82 -6.76 -10.22
CA ASP A 47 18.76 -7.67 -10.87
C ASP A 47 19.16 -8.84 -9.96
N PHE A 48 19.37 -8.58 -8.66
CA PHE A 48 19.60 -9.62 -7.65
C PHE A 48 18.41 -10.59 -7.57
N PHE A 49 17.17 -10.08 -7.52
CA PHE A 49 15.98 -10.95 -7.48
C PHE A 49 15.71 -11.67 -8.80
N ASN A 50 16.05 -11.06 -9.94
CA ASN A 50 15.96 -11.69 -11.25
C ASN A 50 16.94 -12.86 -11.39
N GLU A 51 18.17 -12.70 -10.88
CA GLU A 51 19.17 -13.76 -10.89
C GLU A 51 18.81 -14.88 -9.90
N ALA A 52 18.30 -14.55 -8.71
CA ALA A 52 17.76 -15.53 -7.77
C ALA A 52 16.59 -16.34 -8.38
N ASN A 53 15.70 -15.69 -9.13
CA ASN A 53 14.59 -16.37 -9.82
C ASN A 53 15.07 -17.22 -11.01
N ARG A 54 16.12 -16.80 -11.74
CA ARG A 54 16.78 -17.63 -12.75
C ARG A 54 17.37 -18.90 -12.16
N ILE A 55 18.06 -18.80 -11.03
CA ILE A 55 18.62 -19.96 -10.32
C ILE A 55 17.50 -20.93 -9.91
N VAL A 56 16.37 -20.42 -9.41
CA VAL A 56 15.19 -21.25 -9.10
C VAL A 56 14.65 -21.94 -10.36
N GLN A 57 14.61 -21.26 -11.51
CA GLN A 57 14.14 -21.83 -12.77
C GLN A 57 15.06 -22.93 -13.29
N ILE A 58 16.39 -22.72 -13.25
CA ILE A 58 17.40 -23.72 -13.63
C ILE A 58 17.32 -24.96 -12.72
N LEU A 59 17.09 -24.76 -11.42
CA LEU A 59 16.92 -25.87 -10.47
C LEU A 59 15.60 -26.63 -10.67
N MET A 60 14.54 -25.96 -11.14
CA MET A 60 13.29 -26.64 -11.53
C MET A 60 13.46 -27.45 -12.82
N GLU A 61 14.20 -26.93 -13.81
CA GLU A 61 14.47 -27.61 -15.08
C GLU A 61 15.36 -28.86 -14.90
N SER A 62 16.27 -28.83 -13.92
CA SER A 62 17.12 -29.97 -13.52
C SER A 62 16.44 -30.98 -12.57
N GLN A 63 15.12 -30.90 -12.37
CA GLN A 63 14.31 -31.78 -11.48
C GLN A 63 14.69 -31.74 -9.98
N ARG A 64 15.47 -30.74 -9.54
CA ARG A 64 15.83 -30.50 -8.14
C ARG A 64 14.80 -29.61 -7.44
N HIS A 65 13.58 -30.14 -7.33
CA HIS A 65 12.42 -29.38 -6.84
C HIS A 65 12.53 -28.92 -5.39
N TYR A 66 13.25 -29.65 -4.55
CA TYR A 66 13.40 -29.33 -3.13
C TYR A 66 14.28 -28.10 -2.92
N GLU A 67 15.44 -28.05 -3.58
CA GLU A 67 16.36 -26.91 -3.53
C GLU A 67 15.76 -25.68 -4.20
N ALA A 68 15.10 -25.85 -5.34
CA ALA A 68 14.38 -24.77 -6.02
C ALA A 68 13.30 -24.15 -5.12
N SER A 69 12.50 -24.99 -4.43
CA SER A 69 11.44 -24.51 -3.53
C SER A 69 12.01 -23.77 -2.32
N ARG A 70 13.15 -24.21 -1.79
CA ARG A 70 13.79 -23.60 -0.62
C ARG A 70 14.47 -22.26 -0.97
N ILE A 71 15.18 -22.18 -2.10
CA ILE A 71 15.79 -20.94 -2.59
C ILE A 71 14.70 -19.92 -2.94
N LYS A 72 13.62 -20.35 -3.60
CA LYS A 72 12.46 -19.47 -3.84
C LYS A 72 11.88 -18.91 -2.55
N ARG A 73 11.73 -19.74 -1.52
CA ARG A 73 11.24 -19.29 -0.20
C ARG A 73 12.15 -18.23 0.42
N TYR A 74 13.47 -18.41 0.35
CA TYR A 74 14.41 -17.42 0.87
C TYR A 74 14.41 -16.14 0.04
N ALA A 75 14.36 -16.23 -1.29
CA ALA A 75 14.23 -15.08 -2.18
C ALA A 75 12.94 -14.28 -1.89
N ASP A 76 11.80 -14.96 -1.72
CA ASP A 76 10.53 -14.33 -1.38
C ASP A 76 10.55 -13.66 0.02
N ILE A 77 11.21 -14.28 1.01
CA ILE A 77 11.36 -13.70 2.35
C ILE A 77 12.26 -12.46 2.30
N ILE A 78 13.40 -12.55 1.62
CA ILE A 78 14.36 -11.44 1.46
C ILE A 78 13.69 -10.30 0.68
N PHE A 79 12.91 -10.59 -0.36
CA PHE A 79 12.15 -9.59 -1.12
C PHE A 79 11.16 -8.82 -0.24
N ASN A 80 10.38 -9.52 0.58
CA ASN A 80 9.42 -8.87 1.47
C ASN A 80 10.08 -8.05 2.58
N LEU A 81 11.21 -8.52 3.13
CA LEU A 81 11.98 -7.81 4.14
C LEU A 81 12.68 -6.58 3.56
N HIS A 82 13.32 -6.72 2.40
CA HIS A 82 13.96 -5.63 1.69
C HIS A 82 12.95 -4.55 1.31
N ARG A 83 11.78 -4.92 0.77
CA ARG A 83 10.71 -3.97 0.46
C ARG A 83 10.26 -3.17 1.69
N ARG A 84 10.04 -3.84 2.83
CA ARG A 84 9.70 -3.15 4.10
C ARG A 84 10.82 -2.24 4.57
N TYR A 85 12.07 -2.68 4.47
CA TYR A 85 13.23 -1.88 4.82
C TYR A 85 13.35 -0.62 3.95
N VAL A 86 13.19 -0.77 2.63
CA VAL A 86 13.19 0.34 1.66
C VAL A 86 12.05 1.32 1.95
N ASP A 87 10.84 0.81 2.20
CA ASP A 87 9.68 1.65 2.57
C ASP A 87 9.97 2.46 3.85
N GLU A 88 10.50 1.82 4.90
CA GLU A 88 10.86 2.47 6.18
C GLU A 88 12.01 3.48 6.03
N VAL A 89 13.04 3.18 5.23
CA VAL A 89 14.15 4.11 4.95
C VAL A 89 13.63 5.34 4.20
N ASN A 90 12.78 5.15 3.20
CA ASN A 90 12.15 6.23 2.44
C ASN A 90 11.24 7.10 3.33
N GLU A 91 10.44 6.48 4.20
CA GLU A 91 9.65 7.24 5.18
C GLU A 91 10.55 8.02 6.15
N ASN A 92 11.68 7.44 6.58
CA ASN A 92 12.64 8.13 7.43
C ASN A 92 13.29 9.34 6.74
N GLU A 93 13.62 9.22 5.46
CA GLU A 93 14.16 10.32 4.64
C GLU A 93 13.15 11.46 4.48
N ILE A 94 11.85 11.16 4.37
CA ILE A 94 10.79 12.18 4.30
C ILE A 94 10.53 12.83 5.66
N LEU A 95 10.54 12.05 6.74
CA LEU A 95 10.25 12.52 8.09
C LEU A 95 11.38 13.37 8.68
N ARG A 96 12.65 13.09 8.35
CA ARG A 96 13.81 13.85 8.87
C ARG A 96 13.74 15.36 8.59
N PRO A 97 13.52 15.83 7.36
CA PRO A 97 13.35 17.25 7.07
C PRO A 97 12.15 17.87 7.79
N GLN A 98 11.06 17.13 7.95
CA GLN A 98 9.87 17.60 8.67
C GLN A 98 10.14 17.77 10.17
N ILE A 99 10.87 16.83 10.78
CA ILE A 99 11.33 16.92 12.17
C ILE A 99 12.22 18.14 12.34
N ILE A 100 13.24 18.32 11.47
CA ILE A 100 14.14 19.47 11.52
C ILE A 100 13.38 20.79 11.33
N SER A 101 12.40 20.84 10.42
CA SER A 101 11.53 22.00 10.22
C SER A 101 10.67 22.29 11.46
N SER A 102 10.13 21.25 12.09
CA SER A 102 9.32 21.38 13.32
C SER A 102 10.16 21.82 14.52
N GLU A 103 11.39 21.32 14.67
CA GLU A 103 12.36 21.76 15.66
C GLU A 103 12.76 23.22 15.43
N GLY A 104 12.97 23.62 14.16
CA GLY A 104 13.21 25.01 13.79
C GLY A 104 12.05 25.94 14.14
N LYS A 105 10.81 25.52 13.87
CA LYS A 105 9.59 26.26 14.25
C LYS A 105 9.42 26.34 15.76
N LEU A 106 9.69 25.26 16.48
CA LEU A 106 9.64 25.21 17.94
C LEU A 106 10.68 26.15 18.55
N ARG A 107 11.92 26.12 18.05
CA ARG A 107 12.98 27.02 18.48
C ARG A 107 12.62 28.48 18.22
N LEU A 108 12.10 28.80 17.04
CA LEU A 108 11.66 30.15 16.72
C LEU A 108 10.50 30.59 17.62
N ALA A 109 9.56 29.70 17.93
CA ALA A 109 8.48 29.99 18.88
C ALA A 109 8.99 30.23 20.31
N LEU A 110 10.00 29.47 20.75
CA LEU A 110 10.65 29.68 22.04
C LEU A 110 11.44 31.00 22.09
N GLU A 111 12.16 31.36 21.02
CA GLU A 111 12.86 32.63 20.91
C GLU A 111 11.88 33.82 20.86
N LEU A 112 10.76 33.69 20.14
CA LEU A 112 9.69 34.70 20.14
C LEU A 112 9.01 34.82 21.51
N SER A 113 8.81 33.70 22.23
CA SER A 113 8.28 33.72 23.60
C SER A 113 9.23 34.42 24.56
N ALA A 114 10.52 34.12 24.50
CA ALA A 114 11.55 34.75 25.34
C ALA A 114 11.65 36.26 25.08
N THR A 115 11.67 36.68 23.81
CA THR A 115 11.66 38.11 23.45
C THR A 115 10.36 38.81 23.86
N SER A 116 9.23 38.11 23.86
CA SER A 116 7.96 38.66 24.36
C SER A 116 7.92 38.78 25.88
N GLU A 117 8.54 37.85 26.62
CA GLU A 117 8.70 37.94 28.07
C GLU A 117 9.63 39.10 28.45
N GLU A 118 10.76 39.26 27.76
CA GLU A 118 11.68 40.38 27.93
C GLU A 118 11.00 41.72 27.59
N ALA A 119 10.21 41.77 26.50
CA ALA A 119 9.43 42.95 26.16
C ALA A 119 8.35 43.25 27.22
N MET A 120 7.66 42.23 27.76
CA MET A 120 6.70 42.41 28.85
C MET A 120 7.36 42.89 30.15
N GLU A 121 8.56 42.43 30.45
CA GLU A 121 9.34 42.88 31.61
C GLU A 121 9.75 44.35 31.45
N ASN A 122 10.25 44.72 30.27
CA ASN A 122 10.53 46.11 29.91
C ASN A 122 9.27 46.99 29.97
N PHE A 123 8.11 46.49 29.54
CA PHE A 123 6.85 47.21 29.67
C PHE A 123 6.40 47.34 31.13
N LYS A 124 6.60 46.32 31.97
CA LYS A 124 6.31 46.41 33.41
C LYS A 124 7.21 47.42 34.11
N GLU A 125 8.50 47.45 33.75
CA GLU A 125 9.45 48.43 34.29
C GLU A 125 9.10 49.85 33.82
N ALA A 126 8.84 50.04 32.53
CA ALA A 126 8.39 51.33 31.99
C ALA A 126 7.04 51.79 32.57
N LEU A 127 6.11 50.87 32.86
CA LEU A 127 4.85 51.19 33.54
C LEU A 127 5.10 51.58 34.99
N GLY A 128 6.02 50.90 35.68
CA GLY A 128 6.48 51.25 37.02
C GLY A 128 7.14 52.63 37.07
N ASP A 129 7.95 52.98 36.07
CA ASP A 129 8.56 54.31 35.94
C ASP A 129 7.52 55.39 35.65
N ALA A 130 6.56 55.12 34.76
CA ALA A 130 5.47 56.04 34.49
C ALA A 130 4.58 56.28 35.73
N TRP A 131 4.34 55.24 36.53
CA TRP A 131 3.63 55.38 37.82
C TRP A 131 4.44 56.21 38.82
N ARG A 132 5.75 55.96 38.94
CA ARG A 132 6.64 56.77 39.78
C ARG A 132 6.67 58.24 39.34
N GLU A 133 6.74 58.52 38.04
CA GLU A 133 6.74 59.89 37.53
C GLU A 133 5.36 60.57 37.71
N SER A 134 4.27 59.81 37.64
CA SER A 134 2.93 60.29 37.96
C SER A 134 2.81 60.65 39.45
N ASP A 135 3.31 59.81 40.35
CA ASP A 135 3.33 60.09 41.79
C ASP A 135 4.21 61.30 42.12
N VAL A 136 5.38 61.43 41.46
CA VAL A 136 6.26 62.60 41.58
C VAL A 136 5.57 63.87 41.06
N SER A 137 4.81 63.77 39.97
CA SER A 137 4.06 64.90 39.40
C SER A 137 2.91 65.32 40.30
N ALA A 138 2.16 64.36 40.86
CA ALA A 138 1.11 64.61 41.84
C ALA A 138 1.67 65.26 43.12
N PHE A 139 2.86 64.83 43.58
CA PHE A 139 3.54 65.45 44.71
C PHE A 139 4.00 66.89 44.39
N ARG A 140 4.53 67.14 43.17
CA ARG A 140 4.87 68.50 42.73
C ARG A 140 3.63 69.41 42.67
N GLU A 141 2.51 68.88 42.20
CA GLU A 141 1.25 69.61 42.15
C GLU A 141 0.72 69.94 43.55
N GLN A 142 0.72 68.97 44.47
CA GLN A 142 0.36 69.21 45.87
C GLN A 142 1.24 70.29 46.51
N LEU A 143 2.54 70.27 46.25
CA LEU A 143 3.49 71.25 46.79
C LEU A 143 3.30 72.66 46.18
N VAL A 144 2.84 72.74 44.92
CA VAL A 144 2.43 74.00 44.28
C VAL A 144 1.10 74.49 44.86
N GLN A 145 0.14 73.61 45.10
CA GLN A 145 -1.13 73.96 45.74
C GLN A 145 -0.94 74.44 47.18
N GLU A 146 -0.08 73.80 47.97
CA GLU A 146 0.30 74.24 49.32
C GLU A 146 0.98 75.62 49.30
N LYS A 147 1.90 75.85 48.36
CA LYS A 147 2.53 77.18 48.17
C LYS A 147 1.54 78.24 47.70
N LEU A 148 0.57 77.89 46.85
CA LEU A 148 -0.49 78.80 46.42
C LEU A 148 -1.40 79.17 47.60
N GLN A 149 -1.71 78.19 48.46
CA GLN A 149 -2.48 78.39 49.68
C GLN A 149 -1.72 79.26 50.70
N GLU A 150 -0.39 79.10 50.80
CA GLU A 150 0.49 79.95 51.59
C GLU A 150 0.54 81.40 51.07
N VAL A 151 0.53 81.59 49.74
CA VAL A 151 0.45 82.92 49.09
C VAL A 151 -0.92 83.56 49.30
N LEU A 152 -2.01 82.80 49.23
CA LEU A 152 -3.37 83.29 49.53
C LEU A 152 -3.49 83.78 50.97
N ILE A 153 -2.94 83.05 51.95
CA ILE A 153 -2.90 83.46 53.37
C ILE A 153 -2.04 84.72 53.55
N LYS A 154 -0.92 84.86 52.80
CA LYS A 154 -0.08 86.07 52.81
C LYS A 154 -0.77 87.27 52.13
N CYS A 155 -1.62 87.04 51.13
CA CYS A 155 -2.42 88.08 50.48
C CYS A 155 -3.56 88.59 51.37
N GLU A 156 -4.20 87.74 52.18
CA GLU A 156 -5.20 88.18 53.18
C GLU A 156 -4.58 89.08 54.28
N GLY A 157 -3.30 88.88 54.62
CA GLY A 157 -2.58 89.70 55.60
C GLY A 157 -2.11 91.08 55.11
N LEU A 158 -2.21 91.38 53.81
CA LEU A 158 -1.71 92.63 53.20
C LEU A 158 -2.80 93.66 52.86
N ALA A 159 -4.08 93.33 53.07
CA ALA A 159 -5.19 94.25 52.82
C ALA A 159 -5.37 95.32 53.94
N ASP A 160 -4.65 95.21 55.07
CA ASP A 160 -4.94 95.98 56.29
C ASP A 160 -3.88 97.00 56.72
N ARG A 161 -2.94 97.37 55.84
CA ARG A 161 -1.97 98.46 56.14
C ARG A 161 -1.78 99.44 54.99
N ASN A 162 -2.82 100.23 54.73
CA ASN A 162 -2.64 101.60 54.26
C ASN A 162 -2.81 102.54 55.45
N ILE A 163 -1.81 103.41 55.69
CA ILE A 163 -1.94 104.81 56.18
C ILE A 163 -0.52 105.37 56.38
N GLY A 164 -0.19 106.46 55.68
CA GLY A 164 0.58 107.54 56.31
C GLY A 164 1.85 108.08 55.62
N LYS A 165 1.64 109.07 54.72
CA LYS A 165 2.26 110.41 54.69
C LYS A 165 3.70 110.65 54.15
N THR A 166 3.73 111.65 53.24
CA THR A 166 4.70 112.75 52.99
C THR A 166 6.04 112.48 52.28
N ASP A 167 6.22 112.96 51.04
CA ASP A 167 6.92 114.23 50.71
C ASP A 167 7.20 114.36 49.18
N ASP A 168 6.57 115.34 48.53
CA ASP A 168 6.51 115.53 47.06
C ASP A 168 7.73 116.22 46.41
N ALA A 169 8.91 116.20 47.04
CA ALA A 169 10.10 116.88 46.52
C ALA A 169 11.25 115.94 46.07
N ALA A 170 11.13 114.63 46.34
CA ALA A 170 12.11 113.62 45.90
C ALA A 170 11.67 112.90 44.62
N GLU A 171 10.46 113.14 44.11
CA GLU A 171 9.86 112.30 43.07
C GLU A 171 10.55 112.38 41.70
N PHE A 172 11.16 113.50 41.28
CA PHE A 172 11.68 113.58 39.90
C PHE A 172 12.99 112.79 39.68
N GLY A 173 13.86 112.74 40.69
CA GLY A 173 15.09 111.93 40.66
C GLY A 173 14.82 110.42 40.84
N HIS A 174 13.78 110.10 41.62
CA HIS A 174 13.32 108.72 41.76
C HIS A 174 12.54 108.27 40.52
N LEU A 175 11.71 109.10 39.87
CA LEU A 175 11.04 108.78 38.61
C LEU A 175 12.01 108.46 37.49
N ALA A 176 13.14 109.16 37.37
CA ALA A 176 14.15 108.86 36.36
C ALA A 176 14.86 107.52 36.63
N LYS A 177 15.07 107.16 37.91
CA LYS A 177 15.60 105.84 38.30
C LYS A 177 14.56 104.75 38.07
N TYR A 178 13.30 104.95 38.47
CA TYR A 178 12.20 104.02 38.21
C TYR A 178 11.95 103.87 36.71
N LYS A 179 12.01 104.94 35.90
CA LYS A 179 11.91 104.87 34.43
C LYS A 179 13.04 104.04 33.83
N ASN A 180 14.28 104.21 34.29
CA ASN A 180 15.40 103.39 33.81
C ASN A 180 15.31 101.93 34.26
N ILE A 181 14.81 101.67 35.48
CA ILE A 181 14.54 100.31 35.97
C ILE A 181 13.43 99.67 35.15
N ILE A 182 12.32 100.39 34.90
CA ILE A 182 11.20 99.94 34.08
C ILE A 182 11.63 99.73 32.62
N LEU A 183 12.50 100.56 32.04
CA LEU A 183 13.01 100.35 30.68
C LEU A 183 13.92 99.12 30.61
N ARG A 184 14.76 98.88 31.62
CA ARG A 184 15.57 97.66 31.70
C ARG A 184 14.73 96.41 31.93
N GLU A 185 13.72 96.47 32.78
CA GLU A 185 12.73 95.41 32.99
C GLU A 185 11.93 95.16 31.70
N ARG A 186 11.49 96.20 30.99
CA ARG A 186 10.84 96.08 29.68
C ARG A 186 11.76 95.42 28.66
N ASP A 187 13.03 95.81 28.58
CA ASP A 187 13.97 95.25 27.61
C ASP A 187 14.36 93.81 27.96
N ARG A 188 14.46 93.50 29.26
CA ARG A 188 14.62 92.13 29.76
C ARG A 188 13.40 91.27 29.45
N LEU A 189 12.21 91.74 29.77
CA LEU A 189 10.95 91.06 29.48
C LEU A 189 10.73 90.93 27.97
N SER A 190 11.12 91.92 27.16
CA SER A 190 11.09 91.81 25.71
C SER A 190 12.07 90.74 25.20
N GLY A 191 13.25 90.61 25.82
CA GLY A 191 14.19 89.53 25.54
C GLY A 191 13.63 88.16 25.93
N GLU A 192 13.03 88.05 27.12
CA GLU A 192 12.38 86.82 27.59
C GLU A 192 11.19 86.44 26.69
N VAL A 193 10.39 87.40 26.23
CA VAL A 193 9.29 87.17 25.27
C VAL A 193 9.83 86.69 23.93
N ILE A 194 10.90 87.28 23.39
CA ILE A 194 11.51 86.83 22.14
C ILE A 194 12.06 85.40 22.27
N ASP A 195 12.67 85.06 23.41
CA ASP A 195 13.18 83.71 23.66
C ASP A 195 12.06 82.69 23.87
N LEU A 196 10.97 83.08 24.53
CA LEU A 196 9.75 82.27 24.64
C LEU A 196 9.07 82.08 23.28
N GLU A 197 9.04 83.11 22.43
CA GLU A 197 8.52 83.03 21.06
C GLU A 197 9.35 82.08 20.20
N LYS A 198 10.69 82.13 20.30
CA LYS A 198 11.58 81.16 19.63
C LYS A 198 11.36 79.74 20.13
N ARG A 199 11.25 79.54 21.45
CA ARG A 199 10.95 78.21 22.03
C ARG A 199 9.59 77.69 21.57
N LEU A 200 8.58 78.56 21.52
CA LEU A 200 7.24 78.23 21.06
C LEU A 200 7.22 77.90 19.57
N ALA A 201 7.99 78.60 18.74
CA ALA A 201 8.18 78.29 17.34
C ALA A 201 8.86 76.92 17.14
N THR A 202 9.91 76.62 17.90
CA THR A 202 10.57 75.29 17.84
C THR A 202 9.64 74.17 18.30
N ASN A 203 8.80 74.43 19.31
CA ASN A 203 7.85 73.44 19.82
C ASN A 203 6.70 73.22 18.83
N ARG A 204 6.20 74.28 18.16
CA ARG A 204 5.23 74.16 17.06
C ARG A 204 5.79 73.33 15.91
N TYR A 205 7.03 73.59 15.48
CA TYR A 205 7.67 72.80 14.43
C TYR A 205 7.84 71.32 14.81
N TYR A 206 8.23 71.06 16.06
CA TYR A 206 8.31 69.69 16.57
C TYR A 206 6.93 69.00 16.62
N SER A 207 5.90 69.72 17.05
CA SER A 207 4.50 69.23 17.11
C SER A 207 3.96 68.94 15.70
N GLU A 208 4.18 69.82 14.73
CA GLU A 208 3.79 69.60 13.33
C GLU A 208 4.50 68.39 12.71
N ASN A 209 5.79 68.21 12.99
CA ASN A 209 6.53 67.02 12.55
C ASN A 209 6.00 65.74 13.18
N LEU A 210 5.65 65.77 14.48
CA LEU A 210 5.02 64.64 15.14
C LEU A 210 3.64 64.33 14.56
N GLU A 211 2.80 65.34 14.31
CA GLU A 211 1.50 65.16 13.66
C GLU A 211 1.64 64.58 12.24
N TYR A 212 2.65 65.01 11.49
CA TYR A 212 2.96 64.44 10.18
C TYR A 212 3.33 62.95 10.26
N ILE A 213 4.19 62.59 11.22
CA ILE A 213 4.58 61.19 11.47
C ILE A 213 3.37 60.37 11.92
N ILE A 214 2.53 60.92 12.80
CA ILE A 214 1.30 60.27 13.27
C ILE A 214 0.34 60.02 12.10
N ARG A 215 0.05 61.02 11.25
CA ARG A 215 -0.80 60.82 10.06
C ARG A 215 -0.25 59.76 9.11
N ASN A 216 1.06 59.76 8.87
CA ASN A 216 1.68 58.76 8.00
C ASN A 216 1.58 57.34 8.61
N ASN A 217 1.72 57.22 9.93
CA ASN A 217 1.51 55.96 10.65
C ASN A 217 0.04 55.54 10.65
N GLU A 218 -0.91 56.47 10.79
CA GLU A 218 -2.35 56.22 10.68
C GLU A 218 -2.73 55.71 9.27
N ASP A 219 -2.18 56.31 8.22
CA ASP A 219 -2.36 55.87 6.84
C ASP A 219 -1.76 54.47 6.61
N ALA A 220 -0.57 54.21 7.18
CA ALA A 220 0.05 52.89 7.12
C ALA A 220 -0.78 51.84 7.88
N MET A 221 -1.30 52.19 9.06
CA MET A 221 -2.19 51.34 9.86
C MET A 221 -3.51 51.07 9.15
N SER A 222 -4.10 52.06 8.49
CA SER A 222 -5.32 51.91 7.68
C SER A 222 -5.09 50.96 6.48
N LYS A 223 -3.94 51.07 5.81
CA LYS A 223 -3.51 50.14 4.75
C LYS A 223 -3.25 48.73 5.29
N MET A 224 -2.67 48.58 6.48
CA MET A 224 -2.51 47.28 7.12
C MET A 224 -3.85 46.67 7.53
N ALA A 225 -4.77 47.46 8.09
CA ALA A 225 -6.09 47.02 8.51
C ALA A 225 -6.95 46.55 7.32
N SER A 226 -6.87 47.23 6.17
CA SER A 226 -7.55 46.78 4.94
C SER A 226 -6.96 45.50 4.37
N ARG A 227 -5.63 45.32 4.42
CA ARG A 227 -4.98 44.05 4.06
C ARG A 227 -5.35 42.91 5.01
N ALA A 228 -5.42 43.18 6.31
CA ALA A 228 -5.85 42.21 7.31
C ALA A 228 -7.30 41.74 7.07
N LYS A 229 -8.22 42.67 6.79
CA LYS A 229 -9.61 42.34 6.42
C LYS A 229 -9.70 41.51 5.14
N PHE A 230 -8.88 41.80 4.14
CA PHE A 230 -8.84 41.01 2.90
C PHE A 230 -8.33 39.58 3.17
N ALA A 231 -7.24 39.44 3.92
CA ALA A 231 -6.69 38.15 4.31
C ALA A 231 -7.67 37.34 5.18
N GLU A 232 -8.43 38.00 6.06
CA GLU A 232 -9.49 37.38 6.85
C GLU A 232 -10.64 36.87 5.98
N GLY A 233 -11.02 37.62 4.94
CA GLY A 233 -11.99 37.19 3.94
C GLY A 233 -11.53 35.95 3.14
N GLU A 234 -10.26 35.91 2.73
CA GLU A 234 -9.68 34.74 2.08
C GLU A 234 -9.63 33.52 3.02
N ARG A 235 -9.24 33.73 4.29
CA ARG A 235 -9.27 32.69 5.33
C ARG A 235 -10.66 32.09 5.47
N LEU A 236 -11.69 32.93 5.53
CA LEU A 236 -13.09 32.50 5.68
C LEU A 236 -13.58 31.72 4.45
N ASN A 237 -13.16 32.11 3.25
CA ASN A 237 -13.47 31.39 2.01
C ASN A 237 -12.78 30.01 1.96
N VAL A 238 -11.51 29.93 2.37
CA VAL A 238 -10.79 28.66 2.50
C VAL A 238 -11.45 27.77 3.56
N GLU A 239 -11.83 28.34 4.70
CA GLU A 239 -12.50 27.62 5.79
C GLU A 239 -13.87 27.07 5.36
N SER A 240 -14.62 27.84 4.55
CA SER A 240 -15.89 27.39 3.95
C SER A 240 -15.68 26.24 2.97
N LYS A 241 -14.67 26.34 2.08
CA LYS A 241 -14.30 25.25 1.16
C LYS A 241 -13.87 23.99 1.92
N LEU A 242 -13.12 24.15 3.00
CA LEU A 242 -12.64 23.04 3.83
C LEU A 242 -13.81 22.37 4.57
N ARG A 243 -14.77 23.14 5.10
CA ARG A 243 -16.02 22.61 5.66
C ARG A 243 -16.87 21.86 4.63
N ALA A 244 -16.99 22.38 3.41
CA ALA A 244 -17.71 21.70 2.33
C ALA A 244 -17.04 20.37 1.95
N LEU A 245 -15.70 20.36 1.87
CA LEU A 245 -14.93 19.15 1.61
C LEU A 245 -15.09 18.12 2.74
N MET A 246 -15.01 18.55 4.00
CA MET A 246 -15.26 17.66 5.16
C MET A 246 -16.65 17.03 5.11
N LYS A 247 -17.69 17.81 4.78
CA LYS A 247 -19.05 17.29 4.64
C LYS A 247 -19.14 16.24 3.51
N SER A 248 -18.51 16.50 2.37
CA SER A 248 -18.46 15.54 1.26
C SER A 248 -17.72 14.25 1.63
N MET A 249 -16.62 14.33 2.40
CA MET A 249 -15.89 13.17 2.89
C MET A 249 -16.71 12.35 3.90
N GLU A 250 -17.48 13.01 4.77
CA GLU A 250 -18.37 12.31 5.71
C GLU A 250 -19.52 11.61 4.97
N GLU A 251 -20.11 12.26 3.96
CA GLU A 251 -21.13 11.64 3.09
C GLU A 251 -20.56 10.43 2.32
N GLN A 252 -19.32 10.53 1.81
CA GLN A 252 -18.64 9.39 1.18
C GLN A 252 -18.38 8.26 2.17
N LYS A 253 -17.94 8.57 3.39
CA LYS A 253 -17.72 7.57 4.45
C LYS A 253 -19.02 6.87 4.84
N GLU A 254 -20.13 7.59 4.92
CA GLU A 254 -21.45 7.00 5.19
C GLU A 254 -21.93 6.12 4.02
N ALA A 255 -21.69 6.54 2.78
CA ALA A 255 -21.96 5.73 1.59
C ALA A 255 -21.12 4.43 1.58
N HIS A 256 -19.84 4.51 1.92
CA HIS A 256 -18.96 3.34 2.06
C HIS A 256 -19.38 2.42 3.20
N SER A 257 -19.83 2.98 4.33
CA SER A 257 -20.39 2.18 5.44
C SER A 257 -21.64 1.41 5.00
N LYS A 258 -22.54 2.05 4.25
CA LYS A 258 -23.74 1.40 3.68
C LYS A 258 -23.38 0.31 2.65
N THR A 259 -22.35 0.51 1.83
CA THR A 259 -21.91 -0.54 0.88
C THR A 259 -21.22 -1.70 1.59
N MET A 260 -20.43 -1.44 2.63
CA MET A 260 -19.83 -2.48 3.48
C MET A 260 -20.90 -3.32 4.18
N ALA A 261 -21.94 -2.70 4.75
CA ALA A 261 -23.06 -3.43 5.35
C ALA A 261 -23.79 -4.33 4.32
N LYS A 262 -23.99 -3.85 3.10
CA LYS A 262 -24.57 -4.66 2.00
C LYS A 262 -23.67 -5.83 1.61
N LEU A 263 -22.34 -5.62 1.57
CA LEU A 263 -21.37 -6.67 1.29
C LEU A 263 -21.33 -7.72 2.42
N GLU A 264 -21.46 -7.31 3.68
CA GLU A 264 -21.55 -8.23 4.81
C GLU A 264 -22.82 -9.10 4.73
N ILE A 265 -23.97 -8.51 4.38
CA ILE A 265 -25.21 -9.27 4.17
C ILE A 265 -25.04 -10.26 3.01
N ALA A 266 -24.50 -9.80 1.87
CA ALA A 266 -24.25 -10.66 0.72
C ALA A 266 -23.24 -11.80 1.04
N ASN A 267 -22.24 -11.54 1.89
CA ASN A 267 -21.30 -12.57 2.35
C ASN A 267 -21.96 -13.58 3.30
N ARG A 268 -22.90 -13.15 4.16
CA ARG A 268 -23.70 -14.08 4.97
C ARG A 268 -24.57 -14.97 4.09
N ASP A 269 -25.23 -14.40 3.08
CA ASP A 269 -26.05 -15.15 2.13
C ASP A 269 -25.19 -16.13 1.29
N LEU A 270 -24.00 -15.70 0.87
CA LEU A 270 -23.04 -16.56 0.18
C LEU A 270 -22.60 -17.72 1.08
N ALA A 271 -22.30 -17.46 2.36
CA ALA A 271 -21.95 -18.52 3.31
C ALA A 271 -23.11 -19.51 3.52
N GLU A 272 -24.35 -19.03 3.58
CA GLU A 272 -25.52 -19.89 3.71
C GLU A 272 -25.78 -20.73 2.45
N THR A 273 -25.61 -20.14 1.26
CA THR A 273 -25.70 -20.89 -0.01
C THR A 273 -24.57 -21.92 -0.15
N MET A 274 -23.36 -21.62 0.31
CA MET A 274 -22.26 -22.58 0.37
C MET A 274 -22.55 -23.74 1.34
N ARG A 275 -23.19 -23.49 2.49
CA ARG A 275 -23.65 -24.57 3.39
C ARG A 275 -24.70 -25.44 2.71
N LYS A 276 -25.71 -24.84 2.08
CA LYS A 276 -26.76 -25.57 1.34
C LYS A 276 -26.18 -26.41 0.20
N LEU A 277 -25.20 -25.86 -0.53
CA LEU A 277 -24.50 -26.58 -1.58
C LEU A 277 -23.69 -27.76 -1.03
N SER A 278 -22.98 -27.56 0.08
CA SER A 278 -22.22 -28.64 0.75
C SER A 278 -23.14 -29.77 1.23
N GLN A 279 -24.33 -29.44 1.75
CA GLN A 279 -25.34 -30.42 2.12
C GLN A 279 -25.84 -31.20 0.90
N LYS A 280 -26.08 -30.52 -0.23
CA LYS A 280 -26.48 -31.18 -1.50
C LYS A 280 -25.38 -32.06 -2.10
N ILE A 281 -24.12 -31.69 -1.94
CA ILE A 281 -22.98 -32.54 -2.33
C ILE A 281 -22.97 -33.81 -1.47
N GLY A 282 -23.16 -33.69 -0.15
CA GLY A 282 -23.29 -34.85 0.74
C GLY A 282 -24.47 -35.76 0.41
N ASP A 283 -25.62 -35.20 0.05
CA ASP A 283 -26.79 -35.98 -0.41
C ASP A 283 -26.51 -36.69 -1.75
N TYR A 284 -25.82 -36.02 -2.67
CA TYR A 284 -25.43 -36.59 -3.95
C TYR A 284 -24.44 -37.75 -3.78
N ASP A 285 -23.46 -37.62 -2.89
CA ASP A 285 -22.52 -38.71 -2.59
C ASP A 285 -23.24 -39.93 -1.97
N ARG A 286 -24.23 -39.70 -1.09
CA ARG A 286 -25.09 -40.79 -0.57
C ARG A 286 -25.87 -41.47 -1.70
N GLN A 287 -26.49 -40.70 -2.59
CA GLN A 287 -27.21 -41.26 -3.75
C GLN A 287 -26.29 -42.03 -4.70
N LYS A 288 -25.06 -41.55 -4.91
CA LYS A 288 -24.05 -42.24 -5.72
C LYS A 288 -23.71 -43.61 -5.14
N VAL A 289 -23.53 -43.72 -3.83
CA VAL A 289 -23.33 -45.01 -3.14
C VAL A 289 -24.53 -45.94 -3.32
N HIS A 290 -25.76 -45.42 -3.29
CA HIS A 290 -26.95 -46.23 -3.59
C HIS A 290 -26.99 -46.74 -5.04
N VAL A 291 -26.64 -45.89 -6.01
CA VAL A 291 -26.55 -46.29 -7.42
C VAL A 291 -25.48 -47.36 -7.62
N ASP A 292 -24.33 -47.26 -6.98
CA ASP A 292 -23.27 -48.28 -7.06
C ASP A 292 -23.69 -49.62 -6.42
N LYS A 293 -24.48 -49.59 -5.34
CA LYS A 293 -25.11 -50.79 -4.77
C LYS A 293 -26.10 -51.45 -5.74
N TYR A 294 -27.03 -50.67 -6.30
CA TYR A 294 -27.98 -51.18 -7.29
C TYR A 294 -27.28 -51.70 -8.54
N ARG A 295 -26.20 -51.05 -8.99
CA ARG A 295 -25.39 -51.52 -10.11
C ARG A 295 -24.72 -52.86 -9.81
N SER A 296 -24.30 -53.07 -8.57
CA SER A 296 -23.72 -54.35 -8.11
C SER A 296 -24.77 -55.45 -8.05
N GLU A 297 -25.99 -55.14 -7.58
CA GLU A 297 -27.13 -56.06 -7.57
C GLU A 297 -27.57 -56.45 -9.00
N VAL A 298 -27.68 -55.47 -9.92
CA VAL A 298 -27.98 -55.71 -11.33
C VAL A 298 -26.90 -56.59 -11.98
N ASN A 299 -25.63 -56.37 -11.67
CA ASN A 299 -24.54 -57.21 -12.16
C ASN A 299 -24.60 -58.64 -11.59
N ALA A 300 -25.05 -58.82 -10.34
CA ALA A 300 -25.25 -60.14 -9.75
C ALA A 300 -26.42 -60.88 -10.43
N LEU A 301 -27.54 -60.18 -10.67
CA LEU A 301 -28.69 -60.72 -11.40
C LEU A 301 -28.32 -61.08 -12.84
N ASN A 302 -27.56 -60.25 -13.56
CA ASN A 302 -27.08 -60.57 -14.91
C ASN A 302 -26.21 -61.84 -14.93
N LYS A 303 -25.39 -62.07 -13.91
CA LYS A 303 -24.63 -63.34 -13.79
C LYS A 303 -25.56 -64.54 -13.56
N THR A 304 -26.67 -64.38 -12.85
CA THR A 304 -27.66 -65.46 -12.70
C THR A 304 -28.42 -65.72 -14.00
N ILE A 305 -28.75 -64.68 -14.76
CA ILE A 305 -29.39 -64.80 -16.08
C ILE A 305 -28.46 -65.55 -17.04
N HIS A 306 -27.17 -65.19 -17.12
CA HIS A 306 -26.21 -65.90 -17.97
C HIS A 306 -26.05 -67.39 -17.59
N LYS A 307 -26.12 -67.74 -16.30
CA LYS A 307 -26.13 -69.16 -15.91
C LYS A 307 -27.37 -69.88 -16.42
N TYR A 308 -28.55 -69.27 -16.30
CA TYR A 308 -29.77 -69.84 -16.86
C TYR A 308 -29.75 -69.92 -18.40
N GLU A 309 -29.13 -68.96 -19.08
CA GLU A 309 -28.90 -69.02 -20.53
C GLU A 309 -27.97 -70.19 -20.89
N ASP A 310 -26.87 -70.38 -20.17
CA ASP A 310 -25.95 -71.51 -20.35
C ASP A 310 -26.68 -72.84 -20.12
N ASP A 311 -27.47 -72.98 -19.05
CA ASP A 311 -28.30 -74.17 -18.77
C ASP A 311 -29.31 -74.45 -19.91
N ILE A 312 -29.94 -73.40 -20.46
CA ILE A 312 -30.84 -73.53 -21.63
C ILE A 312 -30.07 -73.99 -22.88
N THR A 313 -28.84 -73.49 -23.10
CA THR A 313 -28.01 -73.95 -24.22
C THR A 313 -27.57 -75.41 -24.07
N GLU A 314 -27.32 -75.87 -22.85
CA GLU A 314 -26.99 -77.27 -22.58
C GLU A 314 -28.21 -78.19 -22.79
N MET A 315 -29.38 -77.78 -22.30
CA MET A 315 -30.64 -78.50 -22.51
C MET A 315 -31.03 -78.58 -24.00
N THR A 316 -30.84 -77.51 -24.77
CA THR A 316 -31.07 -77.53 -26.22
C THR A 316 -30.06 -78.39 -26.99
N LYS A 317 -28.82 -78.51 -26.51
CA LYS A 317 -27.82 -79.44 -27.07
C LYS A 317 -28.19 -80.90 -26.78
N ASN A 318 -28.65 -81.20 -25.56
CA ASN A 318 -29.16 -82.51 -25.19
C ASN A 318 -30.40 -82.90 -26.02
N GLN A 319 -31.29 -81.94 -26.30
CA GLN A 319 -32.44 -82.19 -27.17
C GLN A 319 -32.04 -82.52 -28.61
N LYS A 320 -31.03 -81.84 -29.18
CA LYS A 320 -30.48 -82.19 -30.50
C LYS A 320 -29.85 -83.58 -30.53
N ASN A 321 -29.13 -83.97 -29.48
CA ASN A 321 -28.57 -85.33 -29.38
C ASN A 321 -29.68 -86.39 -29.31
N ASN A 322 -30.77 -86.14 -28.57
CA ASN A 322 -31.93 -87.02 -28.54
C ASN A 322 -32.63 -87.11 -29.90
N GLU A 323 -32.71 -86.01 -30.66
CA GLU A 323 -33.22 -86.01 -32.04
C GLU A 323 -32.34 -86.82 -33.01
N GLU A 324 -31.02 -86.83 -32.82
CA GLU A 324 -30.10 -87.67 -33.61
C GLU A 324 -30.26 -89.16 -33.29
N ILE A 325 -30.47 -89.53 -32.02
CA ILE A 325 -30.80 -90.90 -31.63
C ILE A 325 -32.13 -91.35 -32.25
N ILE A 326 -33.14 -90.47 -32.28
CA ILE A 326 -34.42 -90.73 -32.95
C ILE A 326 -34.22 -90.93 -34.47
N LYS A 327 -33.33 -90.16 -35.12
CA LYS A 327 -33.00 -90.36 -36.54
C LYS A 327 -32.31 -91.71 -36.80
N GLN A 328 -31.44 -92.16 -35.90
CA GLN A 328 -30.80 -93.48 -36.00
C GLN A 328 -31.80 -94.63 -35.84
N LEU A 329 -32.77 -94.51 -34.92
CA LEU A 329 -33.85 -95.48 -34.77
C LEU A 329 -34.76 -95.55 -36.00
N ARG A 330 -35.02 -94.42 -36.68
CA ARG A 330 -35.77 -94.38 -37.96
C ARG A 330 -35.02 -94.98 -39.14
N LEU A 331 -33.69 -95.03 -39.12
CA LEU A 331 -32.86 -95.67 -40.16
C LEU A 331 -32.98 -97.20 -40.08
N ILE A 332 -33.01 -97.77 -38.87
CA ILE A 332 -33.24 -99.21 -38.61
C ILE A 332 -34.66 -99.63 -39.04
N GLU A 333 -35.65 -98.76 -38.85
CA GLU A 333 -37.04 -98.98 -39.30
C GLU A 333 -37.15 -98.97 -40.84
N LYS A 334 -36.35 -98.13 -41.51
CA LYS A 334 -36.25 -98.06 -42.97
C LYS A 334 -35.64 -99.32 -43.60
N GLU A 335 -34.66 -99.93 -42.95
CA GLU A 335 -34.05 -101.19 -43.42
C GLU A 335 -35.02 -102.38 -43.33
N LYS A 336 -35.92 -102.43 -42.33
CA LYS A 336 -36.96 -103.46 -42.24
C LYS A 336 -38.13 -103.25 -43.22
N SER A 337 -38.41 -102.01 -43.62
CA SER A 337 -39.45 -101.68 -44.62
C SER A 337 -39.03 -102.04 -46.07
N ASN A 338 -37.73 -102.03 -46.37
CA ASN A 338 -37.21 -102.29 -47.72
C ASN A 338 -37.28 -103.76 -48.16
N ALA A 339 -37.46 -104.71 -47.23
CA ALA A 339 -37.72 -106.13 -47.55
C ALA A 339 -39.19 -106.41 -47.98
N LEU A 340 -40.11 -105.47 -47.72
CA LEU A 340 -41.56 -105.61 -47.99
C LEU A 340 -41.96 -104.95 -49.34
N ASN A 341 -41.19 -103.97 -49.81
CA ASN A 341 -41.46 -103.18 -51.03
C ASN A 341 -40.98 -103.81 -52.36
N GLN A 342 -40.35 -104.99 -52.32
CA GLN A 342 -39.98 -105.74 -53.54
C GLN A 342 -41.19 -106.40 -54.25
N MET A 343 -42.37 -106.41 -53.63
CA MET A 343 -43.59 -107.03 -54.19
C MET A 343 -44.60 -106.03 -54.78
N THR A 344 -44.31 -104.73 -54.77
CA THR A 344 -45.21 -103.67 -55.30
C THR A 344 -44.60 -102.89 -56.48
N THR A 345 -43.71 -103.54 -57.24
CA THR A 345 -42.99 -103.03 -58.42
C THR A 345 -43.78 -103.04 -59.73
N LYS A 346 -45.10 -102.93 -59.74
CA LYS A 346 -45.84 -102.77 -60.99
C LYS A 346 -47.06 -101.87 -60.73
N LEU A 347 -47.06 -100.64 -61.26
CA LEU A 347 -47.96 -100.35 -62.39
C LEU A 347 -48.01 -98.87 -62.81
N LYS A 348 -47.88 -97.82 -61.98
CA LYS A 348 -48.40 -96.51 -62.44
C LYS A 348 -47.68 -95.25 -61.95
N LYS A 349 -46.59 -94.90 -62.65
CA LYS A 349 -46.16 -93.56 -63.11
C LYS A 349 -44.62 -93.50 -63.09
N SER A 350 -43.87 -93.72 -64.17
CA SER A 350 -44.02 -93.22 -65.54
C SER A 350 -44.47 -91.76 -65.57
N ILE A 351 -43.78 -90.99 -66.39
CA ILE A 351 -44.12 -89.64 -66.81
C ILE A 351 -43.43 -88.58 -65.95
N GLU A 352 -42.25 -88.23 -66.46
CA GLU A 352 -41.79 -86.86 -66.65
C GLU A 352 -40.97 -86.28 -65.50
N ASP A 353 -39.69 -86.64 -65.42
CA ASP A 353 -38.62 -86.29 -66.38
C ASP A 353 -38.27 -84.80 -66.41
N GLN A 354 -36.95 -84.56 -66.51
CA GLN A 354 -36.41 -83.60 -67.48
C GLN A 354 -36.54 -82.10 -67.17
N ASN A 355 -35.95 -81.60 -66.07
CA ASN A 355 -35.68 -80.14 -65.96
C ASN A 355 -34.44 -79.68 -65.18
N ASN A 356 -33.61 -80.57 -64.63
CA ASN A 356 -32.54 -80.17 -63.70
C ASN A 356 -31.17 -79.81 -64.29
N ALA A 357 -31.05 -79.62 -65.61
CA ALA A 357 -29.75 -79.32 -66.23
C ALA A 357 -29.62 -77.91 -66.85
N THR A 358 -30.70 -77.18 -67.11
CA THR A 358 -30.67 -75.85 -67.78
C THR A 358 -30.68 -74.63 -66.83
N THR A 359 -30.89 -74.81 -65.53
CA THR A 359 -31.09 -73.70 -64.56
C THR A 359 -29.81 -72.99 -64.09
N ARG A 360 -28.61 -73.42 -64.48
CA ARG A 360 -27.35 -72.81 -64.02
C ARG A 360 -26.88 -71.61 -64.88
N LEU A 361 -27.30 -71.49 -66.14
CA LEU A 361 -26.92 -70.35 -67.01
C LEU A 361 -27.77 -69.07 -66.81
N TYR A 362 -28.98 -69.18 -66.23
CA TYR A 362 -29.85 -68.01 -65.94
C TYR A 362 -29.39 -67.13 -64.75
N LYS A 363 -28.51 -67.63 -63.88
CA LYS A 363 -28.10 -66.91 -62.65
C LYS A 363 -27.02 -65.84 -62.88
N LEU A 364 -26.27 -65.91 -63.99
CA LEU A 364 -25.26 -64.88 -64.32
C LEU A 364 -25.89 -63.67 -65.02
N ASN A 365 -26.87 -63.89 -65.90
CA ASN A 365 -27.54 -62.81 -66.66
C ASN A 365 -28.43 -61.92 -65.77
N ARG A 366 -28.96 -62.47 -64.66
CA ARG A 366 -29.77 -61.72 -63.67
C ARG A 366 -28.95 -60.68 -62.88
N LYS A 367 -27.64 -60.89 -62.70
CA LYS A 367 -26.75 -59.96 -61.97
C LYS A 367 -26.38 -58.74 -62.80
N VAL A 368 -26.26 -58.88 -64.12
CA VAL A 368 -26.01 -57.76 -65.05
C VAL A 368 -27.24 -56.86 -65.20
N MET A 369 -28.46 -57.43 -65.17
CA MET A 369 -29.72 -56.65 -65.15
C MET A 369 -29.97 -55.89 -63.84
N MET A 370 -29.52 -56.41 -62.69
CA MET A 370 -29.68 -55.72 -61.39
C MET A 370 -28.77 -54.49 -61.30
N LEU A 371 -27.53 -54.57 -61.78
CA LEU A 371 -26.61 -53.42 -61.77
C LEU A 371 -27.06 -52.30 -62.73
N ASN A 372 -27.68 -52.64 -63.86
CA ASN A 372 -28.19 -51.64 -64.81
C ASN A 372 -29.49 -50.95 -64.33
N SER A 373 -30.30 -51.64 -63.51
CA SER A 373 -31.50 -51.06 -62.86
C SER A 373 -31.15 -50.22 -61.63
N GLU A 374 -30.05 -50.54 -60.93
CA GLU A 374 -29.50 -49.71 -59.84
C GLU A 374 -28.92 -48.39 -60.36
N ILE A 375 -28.22 -48.38 -61.50
CA ILE A 375 -27.73 -47.14 -62.14
C ILE A 375 -28.89 -46.22 -62.55
N LEU A 376 -29.99 -46.76 -63.10
CA LEU A 376 -31.18 -45.99 -63.45
C LEU A 376 -31.91 -45.43 -62.22
N ARG A 377 -31.95 -46.20 -61.12
CA ARG A 377 -32.53 -45.79 -59.83
C ARG A 377 -31.71 -44.70 -59.16
N HIS A 378 -30.38 -44.76 -59.23
CA HIS A 378 -29.51 -43.70 -58.72
C HIS A 378 -29.59 -42.42 -59.55
N LYS A 379 -29.76 -42.50 -60.88
CA LYS A 379 -30.01 -41.32 -61.73
C LYS A 379 -31.34 -40.64 -61.42
N ASN A 380 -32.40 -41.41 -61.17
CA ASN A 380 -33.71 -40.86 -60.76
C ASN A 380 -33.71 -40.30 -59.33
N ASN A 381 -32.93 -40.89 -58.41
CA ASN A 381 -32.73 -40.33 -57.07
C ASN A 381 -31.90 -39.04 -57.09
N ILE A 382 -30.92 -38.90 -57.99
CA ILE A 382 -30.17 -37.65 -58.16
C ILE A 382 -31.12 -36.54 -58.65
N ASN A 383 -31.95 -36.81 -59.65
CA ASN A 383 -32.94 -35.84 -60.13
C ASN A 383 -34.03 -35.49 -59.09
N SER A 384 -34.42 -36.44 -58.21
CA SER A 384 -35.35 -36.12 -57.11
C SER A 384 -34.68 -35.28 -56.02
N LEU A 385 -33.42 -35.57 -55.69
CA LEU A 385 -32.64 -34.80 -54.71
C LEU A 385 -32.33 -33.37 -55.22
N GLU A 386 -32.08 -33.18 -56.51
CA GLU A 386 -31.93 -31.84 -57.10
C GLU A 386 -33.24 -31.04 -57.03
N LYS A 387 -34.40 -31.69 -57.23
CA LYS A 387 -35.72 -31.06 -57.06
C LYS A 387 -36.06 -30.77 -55.59
N ASP A 388 -35.61 -31.63 -54.67
CA ASP A 388 -35.76 -31.42 -53.23
C ASP A 388 -34.86 -30.28 -52.72
N ILE A 389 -33.66 -30.10 -53.28
CA ILE A 389 -32.79 -28.94 -52.99
C ILE A 389 -33.42 -27.63 -53.48
N LEU A 390 -34.05 -27.63 -54.66
CA LEU A 390 -34.74 -26.47 -55.21
C LEU A 390 -36.00 -26.10 -54.40
N ASN A 391 -36.74 -27.12 -53.94
CA ASN A 391 -37.86 -26.94 -53.01
C ASN A 391 -37.41 -26.53 -51.59
N ALA A 392 -36.26 -27.02 -51.12
CA ALA A 392 -35.69 -26.62 -49.84
C ALA A 392 -35.25 -25.14 -49.87
N ASN A 393 -34.69 -24.67 -50.99
CA ASN A 393 -34.35 -23.26 -51.19
C ASN A 393 -35.60 -22.36 -51.15
N GLY A 394 -36.70 -22.75 -51.80
CA GLY A 394 -37.99 -22.06 -51.69
C GLY A 394 -38.54 -22.03 -50.26
N ARG A 395 -38.42 -23.13 -49.51
CA ARG A 395 -38.81 -23.18 -48.09
C ARG A 395 -37.94 -22.28 -47.21
N THR A 396 -36.64 -22.14 -47.48
CA THR A 396 -35.78 -21.20 -46.74
C THR A 396 -36.14 -19.74 -47.01
N ASP A 397 -36.57 -19.39 -48.22
CA ASP A 397 -37.04 -18.03 -48.53
C ASP A 397 -38.42 -17.74 -47.90
N ASP A 398 -39.30 -18.74 -47.84
CA ASP A 398 -40.57 -18.62 -47.10
C ASP A 398 -40.35 -18.56 -45.58
N ILE A 399 -39.39 -19.32 -45.03
CA ILE A 399 -38.97 -19.20 -43.62
C ILE A 399 -38.36 -17.81 -43.36
N ARG A 400 -37.69 -17.20 -44.34
CA ARG A 400 -37.17 -15.82 -44.23
C ARG A 400 -38.31 -14.79 -44.16
N ARG A 401 -39.35 -14.94 -45.00
CA ARG A 401 -40.56 -14.11 -44.95
C ARG A 401 -41.36 -14.31 -43.66
N ILE A 402 -41.49 -15.56 -43.18
CA ILE A 402 -42.14 -15.89 -41.91
C ILE A 402 -41.33 -15.35 -40.72
N LYS A 403 -40.00 -15.36 -40.79
CA LYS A 403 -39.15 -14.73 -39.77
C LYS A 403 -39.39 -13.22 -39.71
N ASP A 404 -39.51 -12.55 -40.85
CA ASP A 404 -39.76 -11.10 -40.89
C ASP A 404 -41.21 -10.72 -40.50
N SER A 405 -42.18 -11.62 -40.70
CA SER A 405 -43.54 -11.46 -40.16
C SER A 405 -43.60 -11.73 -38.66
N LEU A 406 -42.93 -12.78 -38.17
CA LEU A 406 -42.80 -13.09 -36.74
C LEU A 406 -42.00 -12.02 -35.99
N GLN A 407 -41.06 -11.34 -36.64
CA GLN A 407 -40.35 -10.20 -36.07
C GLN A 407 -41.29 -9.00 -35.87
N ARG A 408 -42.14 -8.71 -36.86
CA ARG A 408 -43.19 -7.68 -36.76
C ARG A 408 -44.28 -8.05 -35.75
N GLU A 409 -44.71 -9.31 -35.70
CA GLU A 409 -45.63 -9.81 -34.66
C GLU A 409 -45.00 -9.76 -33.28
N ARG A 410 -43.71 -10.07 -33.12
CA ARG A 410 -43.03 -9.97 -31.83
C ARG A 410 -42.91 -8.52 -31.35
N ASP A 411 -42.69 -7.57 -32.24
CA ASP A 411 -42.63 -6.16 -31.88
C ASP A 411 -44.04 -5.59 -31.60
N SER A 412 -45.07 -6.05 -32.32
CA SER A 412 -46.49 -5.79 -31.99
C SER A 412 -46.87 -6.39 -30.64
N LEU A 413 -46.53 -7.65 -30.39
CA LEU A 413 -46.77 -8.36 -29.12
C LEU A 413 -45.99 -7.72 -27.98
N ARG A 414 -44.81 -7.14 -28.21
CA ARG A 414 -44.12 -6.34 -27.18
C ARG A 414 -44.89 -5.06 -26.85
N SER A 415 -45.44 -4.37 -27.85
CA SER A 415 -46.32 -3.22 -27.64
C SER A 415 -47.60 -3.61 -26.89
N ASP A 416 -48.20 -4.75 -27.25
CA ASP A 416 -49.40 -5.27 -26.62
C ASP A 416 -49.12 -5.82 -25.21
N ILE A 417 -47.95 -6.39 -24.95
CA ILE A 417 -47.49 -6.78 -23.60
C ILE A 417 -47.32 -5.53 -22.72
N ILE A 418 -46.81 -4.42 -23.26
CA ILE A 418 -46.70 -3.17 -22.49
C ILE A 418 -48.09 -2.62 -22.16
N LYS A 419 -49.02 -2.62 -23.13
CA LYS A 419 -50.42 -2.24 -22.90
C LYS A 419 -51.11 -3.18 -21.92
N LEU A 420 -50.91 -4.50 -22.05
CA LEU A 420 -51.45 -5.52 -21.16
C LEU A 420 -50.83 -5.45 -19.76
N ASN A 421 -49.56 -5.04 -19.63
CA ASN A 421 -48.96 -4.80 -18.31
C ASN A 421 -49.57 -3.57 -17.63
N ASN A 422 -49.87 -2.51 -18.38
CA ASN A 422 -50.56 -1.34 -17.85
C ASN A 422 -52.00 -1.70 -17.44
N THR A 423 -52.75 -2.44 -18.27
CA THR A 423 -54.09 -2.90 -17.88
C THR A 423 -54.04 -3.96 -16.76
N MET A 424 -53.00 -4.78 -16.66
CA MET A 424 -52.81 -5.72 -15.54
C MET A 424 -52.43 -5.00 -14.25
N ALA A 425 -51.77 -3.84 -14.33
CA ALA A 425 -51.55 -2.96 -13.18
C ALA A 425 -52.87 -2.32 -12.72
N ASP A 426 -53.70 -1.85 -13.66
CA ASP A 426 -55.05 -1.34 -13.38
C ASP A 426 -55.96 -2.42 -12.80
N PHE A 427 -55.96 -3.64 -13.37
CA PHE A 427 -56.70 -4.78 -12.82
C PHE A 427 -56.13 -5.25 -11.49
N LYS A 428 -54.83 -5.10 -11.20
CA LYS A 428 -54.29 -5.36 -9.85
C LYS A 428 -54.81 -4.35 -8.84
N HIS A 429 -54.89 -3.08 -9.21
CA HIS A 429 -55.48 -2.05 -8.37
C HIS A 429 -56.98 -2.30 -8.15
N ASP A 430 -57.72 -2.65 -9.20
CA ASP A 430 -59.14 -2.98 -9.12
C ASP A 430 -59.39 -4.29 -8.34
N MET A 431 -58.52 -5.30 -8.48
CA MET A 431 -58.55 -6.53 -7.70
C MET A 431 -58.21 -6.30 -6.23
N MET A 432 -57.40 -5.28 -5.90
CA MET A 432 -57.18 -4.85 -4.52
C MET A 432 -58.45 -4.21 -3.93
N LEU A 433 -59.14 -3.36 -4.69
CA LEU A 433 -60.42 -2.77 -4.28
C LEU A 433 -61.53 -3.81 -4.15
N LYS A 434 -61.64 -4.75 -5.10
CA LYS A 434 -62.54 -5.90 -5.02
C LYS A 434 -62.15 -6.86 -3.89
N GLY A 435 -60.85 -7.02 -3.59
CA GLY A 435 -60.38 -7.80 -2.44
C GLY A 435 -60.80 -7.20 -1.09
N ASN A 436 -60.79 -5.87 -0.98
CA ASN A 436 -61.32 -5.17 0.19
C ASN A 436 -62.86 -5.32 0.30
N MET A 437 -63.58 -5.29 -0.83
CA MET A 437 -65.02 -5.56 -0.90
C MET A 437 -65.37 -7.03 -0.58
N ILE A 438 -64.55 -7.99 -1.02
CA ILE A 438 -64.70 -9.42 -0.70
C ILE A 438 -64.43 -9.65 0.80
N SER A 439 -63.49 -8.91 1.40
CA SER A 439 -63.23 -8.98 2.84
C SER A 439 -64.40 -8.43 3.66
N SER A 440 -65.08 -7.36 3.21
CA SER A 440 -66.30 -6.87 3.86
C SER A 440 -67.48 -7.83 3.65
N LEU A 441 -67.66 -8.40 2.45
CA LEU A 441 -68.68 -9.41 2.17
C LEU A 441 -68.46 -10.72 2.92
N ASN A 442 -67.21 -11.13 3.16
CA ASN A 442 -66.89 -12.27 4.02
C ASN A 442 -67.27 -12.03 5.48
N LEU A 443 -67.16 -10.79 5.95
CA LEU A 443 -67.62 -10.40 7.29
C LEU A 443 -69.16 -10.52 7.41
N ASP A 444 -69.88 -10.18 6.34
CA ASP A 444 -71.34 -10.33 6.27
C ASP A 444 -71.78 -11.78 6.02
N MET A 445 -71.03 -12.57 5.24
CA MET A 445 -71.23 -14.01 5.08
C MET A 445 -71.07 -14.74 6.42
N ASN A 446 -70.08 -14.35 7.24
CA ASN A 446 -69.91 -14.90 8.57
C ASN A 446 -71.08 -14.57 9.51
N LYS A 447 -71.69 -13.37 9.40
CA LYS A 447 -72.93 -13.04 10.12
C LYS A 447 -74.13 -13.86 9.63
N MET A 448 -74.21 -14.18 8.35
CA MET A 448 -75.28 -15.03 7.80
C MET A 448 -75.08 -16.51 8.13
N ASN A 449 -73.84 -16.99 8.23
CA ASN A 449 -73.53 -18.35 8.67
C ASN A 449 -73.96 -18.60 10.13
N ILE A 450 -73.81 -17.62 11.03
CA ILE A 450 -74.34 -17.71 12.40
C ILE A 450 -75.88 -17.85 12.40
N LYS A 451 -76.58 -17.13 11.51
CA LYS A 451 -78.04 -17.26 11.34
C LYS A 451 -78.45 -18.58 10.69
N LEU A 452 -77.59 -19.16 9.85
CA LEU A 452 -77.80 -20.47 9.23
C LEU A 452 -77.67 -21.59 10.28
N ASP A 453 -76.72 -21.46 11.20
CA ASP A 453 -76.56 -22.40 12.33
C ASP A 453 -77.77 -22.36 13.28
N GLU A 454 -78.36 -21.20 13.53
CA GLU A 454 -79.64 -21.08 14.27
C GLU A 454 -80.81 -21.76 13.54
N ALA A 455 -80.85 -21.69 12.20
CA ALA A 455 -81.87 -22.36 11.39
C ALA A 455 -81.70 -23.88 11.36
N TYR A 456 -80.47 -24.40 11.40
CA TYR A 456 -80.19 -25.85 11.50
C TYR A 456 -80.70 -26.44 12.82
N ILE A 457 -80.63 -25.69 13.93
CA ILE A 457 -81.17 -26.12 15.23
C ILE A 457 -82.71 -26.22 15.17
N LEU A 458 -83.38 -25.29 14.48
CA LEU A 458 -84.84 -25.36 14.27
C LEU A 458 -85.27 -26.51 13.35
N LYS A 459 -84.49 -26.80 12.29
CA LYS A 459 -84.74 -27.93 11.39
C LYS A 459 -84.63 -29.29 12.11
N SER A 460 -83.61 -29.46 12.95
CA SER A 460 -83.43 -30.70 13.74
C SER A 460 -84.58 -30.94 14.74
N LYS A 461 -85.22 -29.87 15.22
CA LYS A 461 -86.42 -29.96 16.08
C LYS A 461 -87.65 -30.43 15.30
N ALA A 462 -87.83 -29.93 14.08
CA ALA A 462 -88.93 -30.33 13.19
C ALA A 462 -88.76 -31.75 12.60
N GLU A 463 -87.51 -32.21 12.39
CA GLU A 463 -87.24 -33.59 11.95
C GLU A 463 -87.60 -34.62 13.03
N LYS A 464 -87.43 -34.30 14.32
CA LYS A 464 -87.87 -35.17 15.43
C LYS A 464 -89.39 -35.34 15.49
N GLU A 465 -90.16 -34.27 15.26
CA GLU A 465 -91.63 -34.34 15.23
C GLU A 465 -92.16 -35.12 14.01
N ARG A 466 -91.41 -35.15 12.90
CA ARG A 466 -91.77 -35.91 11.70
C ARG A 466 -91.54 -37.42 11.86
N ASP A 467 -90.50 -37.81 12.59
CA ASP A 467 -90.17 -39.22 12.80
C ASP A 467 -91.10 -39.88 13.85
N GLU A 468 -91.67 -39.11 14.79
CA GLU A 468 -92.75 -39.56 15.69
C GLU A 468 -94.06 -39.87 14.92
N MET A 469 -94.42 -39.05 13.93
CA MET A 469 -95.57 -39.28 13.05
C MET A 469 -95.39 -40.50 12.10
N ALA A 470 -94.15 -40.81 11.72
CA ALA A 470 -93.86 -41.97 10.88
C ALA A 470 -94.04 -43.31 11.63
N GLN A 471 -93.74 -43.34 12.93
CA GLN A 471 -93.97 -44.52 13.77
C GLN A 471 -95.47 -44.82 14.00
N GLU A 472 -96.35 -43.81 13.98
CA GLU A 472 -97.79 -44.04 14.04
C GLU A 472 -98.37 -44.66 12.75
N MET A 473 -97.81 -44.32 11.58
CA MET A 473 -98.24 -44.88 10.28
C MET A 473 -97.86 -46.35 10.06
N GLU A 474 -96.72 -46.79 10.62
CA GLU A 474 -96.26 -48.18 10.53
C GLU A 474 -97.18 -49.13 11.33
N THR A 475 -97.64 -48.70 12.51
CA THR A 475 -98.55 -49.49 13.37
C THR A 475 -99.96 -49.69 12.79
N LEU A 476 -100.37 -48.88 11.81
CA LEU A 476 -101.63 -49.02 11.10
C LEU A 476 -101.53 -49.97 9.89
N HIS A 477 -100.34 -50.16 9.32
CA HIS A 477 -100.12 -51.07 8.18
C HIS A 477 -100.08 -52.55 8.61
N GLU A 478 -99.51 -52.87 9.78
CA GLU A 478 -99.51 -54.25 10.33
C GLU A 478 -100.92 -54.80 10.62
N ARG A 479 -101.94 -53.94 10.80
CA ARG A 479 -103.34 -54.38 11.00
C ARG A 479 -104.06 -54.76 9.72
N ILE A 480 -103.59 -54.33 8.55
CA ILE A 480 -104.24 -54.57 7.25
C ILE A 480 -103.82 -55.92 6.67
N GLU A 481 -102.56 -56.32 6.85
CA GLU A 481 -102.00 -57.58 6.35
C GLU A 481 -102.65 -58.81 7.02
N ASN A 482 -102.99 -58.70 8.31
CA ASN A 482 -103.57 -59.79 9.10
C ASN A 482 -105.02 -60.19 8.70
N TYR A 483 -105.72 -59.38 7.89
CA TYR A 483 -107.07 -59.69 7.39
C TYR A 483 -107.09 -60.32 5.99
N GLN A 484 -106.00 -60.26 5.23
CA GLN A 484 -105.95 -60.83 3.86
C GLN A 484 -105.67 -62.34 3.84
N ASP A 485 -104.99 -62.87 4.85
CA ASP A 485 -104.63 -64.29 4.92
C ASP A 485 -105.78 -65.24 5.28
N GLN A 486 -106.94 -64.75 5.76
CA GLN A 486 -108.07 -65.62 6.13
C GLN A 486 -109.02 -65.98 4.98
N ILE A 487 -108.93 -65.31 3.82
CA ILE A 487 -109.86 -65.52 2.67
C ILE A 487 -109.36 -66.61 1.70
N THR A 488 -108.04 -66.81 1.61
CA THR A 488 -107.43 -67.74 0.63
C THR A 488 -107.56 -69.22 1.02
N LEU A 489 -107.70 -69.54 2.31
CA LEU A 489 -107.73 -70.91 2.82
C LEU A 489 -109.07 -71.65 2.61
N LYS A 490 -110.19 -70.92 2.41
CA LYS A 490 -111.54 -71.51 2.26
C LYS A 490 -111.92 -71.87 0.80
N SER A 491 -111.20 -71.38 -0.20
CA SER A 491 -111.52 -71.60 -1.63
C SER A 491 -110.89 -72.87 -2.23
N SER A 492 -109.90 -73.47 -1.58
CA SER A 492 -109.11 -74.58 -2.15
C SER A 492 -109.69 -75.99 -1.92
N GLN A 493 -110.71 -76.16 -1.08
CA GLN A 493 -111.19 -77.50 -0.68
C GLN A 493 -112.45 -77.99 -1.42
N VAL A 494 -113.06 -77.17 -2.28
CA VAL A 494 -114.35 -77.49 -2.94
C VAL A 494 -114.20 -78.03 -4.37
N ASN A 495 -113.10 -77.76 -5.07
CA ASN A 495 -113.00 -78.07 -6.52
C ASN A 495 -112.36 -79.42 -6.88
N ASP A 496 -111.78 -80.16 -5.93
CA ASP A 496 -111.02 -81.39 -6.22
C ASP A 496 -111.84 -82.70 -6.18
N LEU A 497 -113.11 -82.67 -5.75
CA LEU A 497 -113.95 -83.86 -5.58
C LEU A 497 -115.19 -83.91 -6.49
N THR A 498 -115.24 -83.05 -7.51
CA THR A 498 -116.18 -83.13 -8.65
C THR A 498 -115.40 -83.41 -9.95
N GLU A 499 -114.41 -84.30 -9.91
CA GLU A 499 -114.68 -85.72 -10.18
C GLU A 499 -115.03 -85.89 -11.66
N LYS A 500 -114.05 -86.32 -12.47
CA LYS A 500 -113.60 -87.73 -12.56
C LYS A 500 -114.71 -88.73 -12.95
N LEU A 501 -115.98 -88.30 -13.03
CA LEU A 501 -117.11 -89.10 -13.51
C LEU A 501 -117.39 -88.86 -15.01
N TYR A 502 -117.03 -87.68 -15.54
CA TYR A 502 -117.24 -87.30 -16.95
C TYR A 502 -116.16 -87.75 -17.95
N GLU A 503 -114.98 -88.18 -17.51
CA GLU A 503 -113.85 -88.46 -18.42
C GLU A 503 -113.92 -89.82 -19.12
N LYS A 504 -114.58 -90.82 -18.56
CA LYS A 504 -114.69 -92.16 -19.19
C LYS A 504 -115.58 -92.20 -20.43
N GLN A 505 -116.49 -91.25 -20.58
CA GLN A 505 -117.32 -91.12 -21.79
C GLN A 505 -116.58 -90.43 -22.96
N ARG A 506 -115.45 -89.75 -22.68
CA ARG A 506 -114.60 -89.04 -23.65
C ARG A 506 -113.54 -89.95 -24.31
N GLU A 507 -113.27 -91.14 -23.74
CA GLU A 507 -112.25 -92.08 -24.24
C GLU A 507 -112.61 -92.72 -25.59
N VAL A 508 -113.90 -92.89 -25.91
CA VAL A 508 -114.35 -93.51 -27.18
C VAL A 508 -114.32 -92.52 -28.37
N HIS A 509 -114.42 -91.21 -28.12
CA HIS A 509 -114.25 -90.16 -29.15
C HIS A 509 -112.76 -89.87 -29.45
N ASN A 510 -111.86 -90.16 -28.52
CA ASN A 510 -110.42 -89.91 -28.65
C ASN A 510 -109.73 -90.79 -29.70
N PHE A 511 -110.11 -92.06 -29.88
CA PHE A 511 -109.41 -92.96 -30.80
C PHE A 511 -109.58 -92.61 -32.29
N LYS A 512 -110.70 -91.95 -32.66
CA LYS A 512 -110.94 -91.51 -34.05
C LYS A 512 -110.16 -90.23 -34.40
N LYS A 513 -109.94 -89.35 -33.42
CA LYS A 513 -109.17 -88.09 -33.56
C LYS A 513 -107.65 -88.31 -33.52
N GLN A 514 -107.19 -89.36 -32.83
CA GLN A 514 -105.78 -89.73 -32.75
C GLN A 514 -105.19 -90.21 -34.09
N LEU A 515 -105.98 -90.84 -34.95
CA LEU A 515 -105.50 -91.33 -36.27
C LEU A 515 -105.26 -90.20 -37.28
N GLU A 516 -106.07 -89.13 -37.25
CA GLU A 516 -105.86 -87.93 -38.09
C GLU A 516 -104.73 -87.02 -37.54
N SER A 517 -104.55 -86.97 -36.22
CA SER A 517 -103.45 -86.27 -35.54
C SER A 517 -102.08 -86.86 -35.93
N VAL A 518 -101.94 -88.19 -35.87
CA VAL A 518 -100.67 -88.86 -36.19
C VAL A 518 -100.25 -88.66 -37.65
N HIS A 519 -101.19 -88.57 -38.59
CA HIS A 519 -100.84 -88.32 -39.99
C HIS A 519 -100.33 -86.89 -40.24
N SER A 520 -100.95 -85.89 -39.59
CA SER A 520 -100.50 -84.49 -39.64
C SER A 520 -99.21 -84.23 -38.88
N GLU A 521 -98.96 -84.93 -37.77
CA GLU A 521 -97.69 -84.94 -37.05
C GLU A 521 -96.55 -85.52 -37.90
N LYS A 522 -96.79 -86.61 -38.64
CA LYS A 522 -95.78 -87.19 -39.54
C LYS A 522 -95.35 -86.20 -40.63
N MET A 523 -96.29 -85.46 -41.22
CA MET A 523 -95.99 -84.44 -42.24
C MET A 523 -95.30 -83.20 -41.66
N MET A 524 -95.63 -82.78 -40.44
CA MET A 524 -94.95 -81.70 -39.72
C MET A 524 -93.51 -82.08 -39.34
N LEU A 525 -93.29 -83.29 -38.83
CA LEU A 525 -91.96 -83.77 -38.46
C LEU A 525 -91.04 -83.90 -39.67
N GLN A 526 -91.56 -84.28 -40.84
CA GLN A 526 -90.78 -84.33 -42.08
C GLN A 526 -90.32 -82.95 -42.55
N ARG A 527 -91.19 -81.92 -42.51
CA ARG A 527 -90.79 -80.53 -42.81
C ARG A 527 -89.84 -79.95 -41.77
N ASN A 528 -90.01 -80.26 -40.49
CA ASN A 528 -89.10 -79.81 -39.44
C ASN A 528 -87.71 -80.45 -39.59
N LEU A 529 -87.64 -81.71 -40.04
CA LEU A 529 -86.38 -82.35 -40.37
C LEU A 529 -85.66 -81.63 -41.54
N GLU A 530 -86.39 -81.28 -42.61
CA GLU A 530 -85.83 -80.52 -43.73
C GLU A 530 -85.35 -79.12 -43.29
N ASN A 531 -86.14 -78.39 -42.49
CA ASN A 531 -85.75 -77.07 -41.99
C ASN A 531 -84.51 -77.13 -41.08
N THR A 532 -84.46 -78.09 -40.15
CA THR A 532 -83.29 -78.26 -39.26
C THR A 532 -82.02 -78.68 -40.04
N THR A 533 -82.17 -79.43 -41.14
CA THR A 533 -81.02 -79.73 -42.02
C THR A 533 -80.52 -78.50 -42.78
N GLN A 534 -81.43 -77.63 -43.27
CA GLN A 534 -81.06 -76.37 -43.92
C GLN A 534 -80.43 -75.37 -42.94
N GLU A 535 -80.95 -75.26 -41.72
CA GLU A 535 -80.38 -74.43 -40.66
C GLU A 535 -78.96 -74.87 -40.30
N ARG A 536 -78.72 -76.17 -40.18
CA ARG A 536 -77.38 -76.72 -39.91
C ARG A 536 -76.39 -76.36 -41.03
N ASP A 537 -76.80 -76.43 -42.29
CA ASP A 537 -75.95 -76.05 -43.42
C ASP A 537 -75.68 -74.53 -43.44
N ASN A 538 -76.68 -73.71 -43.09
CA ASN A 538 -76.52 -72.26 -42.92
C ASN A 538 -75.54 -71.92 -41.78
N PHE A 539 -75.64 -72.59 -40.62
CA PHE A 539 -74.70 -72.41 -39.52
C PHE A 539 -73.28 -72.83 -39.89
N ARG A 540 -73.12 -73.88 -40.71
CA ARG A 540 -71.80 -74.31 -41.20
C ARG A 540 -71.17 -73.29 -42.14
N ILE A 541 -71.95 -72.65 -43.01
CA ILE A 541 -71.49 -71.54 -43.86
C ILE A 541 -71.13 -70.32 -43.00
N LEU A 542 -71.95 -69.99 -42.00
CA LEU A 542 -71.69 -68.87 -41.09
C LEU A 542 -70.44 -69.10 -40.23
N GLN A 543 -70.22 -70.32 -39.77
CA GLN A 543 -69.01 -70.72 -39.03
C GLN A 543 -67.76 -70.57 -39.91
N SER A 544 -67.83 -70.94 -41.19
CA SER A 544 -66.72 -70.72 -42.14
C SER A 544 -66.44 -69.23 -42.35
N LYS A 545 -67.47 -68.41 -42.59
CA LYS A 545 -67.32 -66.94 -42.74
C LYS A 545 -66.75 -66.28 -41.49
N SER A 546 -67.24 -66.66 -40.31
CA SER A 546 -66.73 -66.19 -39.02
C SER A 546 -65.27 -66.61 -38.81
N GLY A 547 -64.90 -67.84 -39.16
CA GLY A 547 -63.51 -68.31 -39.12
C GLY A 547 -62.56 -67.50 -40.01
N HIS A 548 -62.99 -67.12 -41.22
CA HIS A 548 -62.21 -66.26 -42.10
C HIS A 548 -62.07 -64.83 -41.54
N GLN A 549 -63.12 -64.26 -40.96
CA GLN A 549 -63.04 -62.96 -40.28
C GLN A 549 -62.10 -62.98 -39.07
N ILE A 550 -62.14 -64.05 -38.27
CA ILE A 550 -61.23 -64.23 -37.14
C ILE A 550 -59.78 -64.28 -37.63
N GLN A 551 -59.49 -65.03 -38.70
CA GLN A 551 -58.13 -65.09 -39.26
C GLN A 551 -57.67 -63.75 -39.82
N GLN A 552 -58.52 -63.02 -40.54
CA GLN A 552 -58.21 -61.66 -41.04
C GLN A 552 -57.89 -60.71 -39.89
N LEU A 553 -58.75 -60.65 -38.87
CA LEU A 553 -58.52 -59.82 -37.68
C LEU A 553 -57.25 -60.25 -36.93
N THR A 554 -56.96 -61.55 -36.84
CA THR A 554 -55.73 -62.05 -36.21
C THR A 554 -54.48 -61.60 -36.99
N THR A 555 -54.52 -61.66 -38.32
CA THR A 555 -53.42 -61.16 -39.15
C THR A 555 -53.26 -59.64 -39.04
N GLU A 556 -54.35 -58.87 -38.98
CA GLU A 556 -54.31 -57.43 -38.77
C GLU A 556 -53.72 -57.07 -37.39
N ILE A 557 -54.14 -57.76 -36.32
CA ILE A 557 -53.57 -57.61 -34.98
C ILE A 557 -52.07 -57.86 -34.99
N SER A 558 -51.62 -58.97 -35.59
CA SER A 558 -50.17 -59.28 -35.68
C SER A 558 -49.38 -58.22 -36.46
N SER A 559 -49.97 -57.65 -37.52
CA SER A 559 -49.33 -56.57 -38.29
C SER A 559 -49.27 -55.26 -37.49
N ASN A 560 -50.29 -54.98 -36.69
CA ASN A 560 -50.35 -53.83 -35.81
C ASN A 560 -49.36 -53.96 -34.64
N GLU A 561 -49.19 -55.15 -34.07
CA GLU A 561 -48.17 -55.43 -33.04
C GLU A 561 -46.75 -55.16 -33.54
N ILE A 562 -46.41 -55.63 -34.75
CA ILE A 562 -45.10 -55.34 -35.36
C ILE A 562 -44.91 -53.83 -35.55
N LYS A 563 -45.96 -53.13 -35.97
CA LYS A 563 -45.94 -51.67 -36.18
C LYS A 563 -45.76 -50.92 -34.85
N ILE A 564 -46.50 -51.31 -33.81
CA ILE A 564 -46.39 -50.78 -32.44
C ILE A 564 -44.96 -50.99 -31.92
N ASN A 565 -44.39 -52.18 -32.06
CA ASN A 565 -43.02 -52.46 -31.63
C ASN A 565 -41.99 -51.60 -32.37
N SER A 566 -42.16 -51.42 -33.69
CA SER A 566 -41.28 -50.54 -34.47
C SER A 566 -41.39 -49.06 -34.06
N LEU A 567 -42.59 -48.61 -33.69
CA LEU A 567 -42.83 -47.26 -33.19
C LEU A 567 -42.25 -47.08 -31.78
N ASN A 568 -42.39 -48.08 -30.92
CA ASN A 568 -41.80 -48.08 -29.57
C ASN A 568 -40.28 -47.96 -29.61
N LEU A 569 -39.59 -48.72 -30.49
CA LEU A 569 -38.14 -48.59 -30.68
C LEU A 569 -37.76 -47.18 -31.17
N LYS A 570 -38.56 -46.58 -32.04
CA LYS A 570 -38.35 -45.21 -32.53
C LYS A 570 -38.56 -44.18 -31.43
N ILE A 571 -39.58 -44.37 -30.61
CA ILE A 571 -39.86 -43.54 -29.43
C ILE A 571 -38.69 -43.63 -28.45
N GLU A 572 -38.19 -44.83 -28.16
CA GLU A 572 -37.05 -45.04 -27.26
C GLU A 572 -35.77 -44.36 -27.78
N HIS A 573 -35.50 -44.46 -29.08
CA HIS A 573 -34.36 -43.77 -29.70
C HIS A 573 -34.49 -42.25 -29.63
N LEU A 574 -35.70 -41.72 -29.86
CA LEU A 574 -35.99 -40.29 -29.70
C LEU A 574 -35.86 -39.85 -28.23
N TYR A 575 -36.30 -40.67 -27.27
CA TYR A 575 -36.14 -40.41 -25.84
C TYR A 575 -34.67 -40.31 -25.44
N ASN A 576 -33.83 -41.22 -25.95
CA ASN A 576 -32.38 -41.20 -25.70
C ASN A 576 -31.73 -39.95 -26.30
N ASN A 577 -32.06 -39.58 -27.54
CA ASN A 577 -31.56 -38.36 -28.16
C ASN A 577 -32.02 -37.10 -27.40
N VAL A 578 -33.27 -37.05 -26.95
CA VAL A 578 -33.77 -35.94 -26.11
C VAL A 578 -33.00 -35.86 -24.78
N LYS A 579 -32.67 -37.00 -24.17
CA LYS A 579 -31.87 -37.06 -22.93
C LYS A 579 -30.44 -36.59 -23.15
N GLU A 580 -29.81 -36.97 -24.25
CA GLU A 580 -28.46 -36.55 -24.62
C GLU A 580 -28.40 -35.04 -24.90
N MET A 581 -29.34 -34.51 -25.71
CA MET A 581 -29.46 -33.07 -25.96
C MET A 581 -29.75 -32.27 -24.68
N ARG A 582 -30.55 -32.81 -23.75
CA ARG A 582 -30.77 -32.18 -22.42
C ARG A 582 -29.49 -32.15 -21.59
N SER A 583 -28.67 -33.19 -21.64
CA SER A 583 -27.38 -33.24 -20.96
C SER A 583 -26.39 -32.23 -21.55
N GLU A 584 -26.33 -32.13 -22.88
CA GLU A 584 -25.51 -31.14 -23.57
C GLU A 584 -25.96 -29.71 -23.25
N LEU A 585 -27.27 -29.45 -23.28
CA LEU A 585 -27.83 -28.14 -22.89
C LEU A 585 -27.38 -27.75 -21.48
N LYS A 586 -27.51 -28.67 -20.51
CA LYS A 586 -27.08 -28.43 -19.13
C LYS A 586 -25.57 -28.17 -19.02
N ASN A 587 -24.75 -28.88 -19.78
CA ASN A 587 -23.30 -28.64 -19.82
C ASN A 587 -22.97 -27.26 -20.41
N LYS A 588 -23.67 -26.83 -21.47
CA LYS A 588 -23.51 -25.49 -22.06
C LYS A 588 -24.02 -24.40 -21.12
N GLU A 589 -25.12 -24.61 -20.40
CA GLU A 589 -25.62 -23.70 -19.37
C GLU A 589 -24.60 -23.51 -18.24
N ASN A 590 -23.99 -24.60 -17.77
CA ASN A 590 -22.93 -24.54 -16.76
C ASN A 590 -21.71 -23.75 -17.26
N LEU A 591 -21.29 -23.97 -18.51
CA LEU A 591 -20.18 -23.24 -19.13
C LEU A 591 -20.51 -21.74 -19.30
N ILE A 592 -21.74 -21.40 -19.71
CA ILE A 592 -22.18 -20.00 -19.78
C ILE A 592 -22.18 -19.37 -18.38
N SER A 593 -22.61 -20.10 -17.36
CA SER A 593 -22.59 -19.63 -15.97
C SER A 593 -21.17 -19.37 -15.46
N SER A 594 -20.22 -20.26 -15.75
CA SER A 594 -18.81 -20.05 -15.38
C SER A 594 -18.20 -18.85 -16.13
N LEU A 595 -18.41 -18.74 -17.45
CA LEU A 595 -17.93 -17.59 -18.22
C LEU A 595 -18.55 -16.27 -17.76
N ARG A 596 -19.82 -16.27 -17.34
CA ARG A 596 -20.46 -15.08 -16.73
C ARG A 596 -19.86 -14.73 -15.37
N LYS A 597 -19.38 -15.71 -14.61
CA LYS A 597 -18.65 -15.47 -13.36
C LYS A 597 -17.29 -14.85 -13.66
N ASP A 598 -16.52 -15.44 -14.57
CA ASP A 598 -15.19 -14.94 -14.96
C ASP A 598 -15.28 -13.52 -15.54
N LEU A 599 -16.29 -13.24 -16.35
CA LEU A 599 -16.54 -11.90 -16.91
C LEU A 599 -16.89 -10.87 -15.81
N ARG A 600 -17.60 -11.29 -14.75
CA ARG A 600 -17.84 -10.41 -13.58
C ARG A 600 -16.57 -10.15 -12.79
N GLU A 601 -15.74 -11.17 -12.58
CA GLU A 601 -14.46 -11.03 -11.89
C GLU A 601 -13.51 -10.10 -12.68
N MET A 602 -13.44 -10.25 -14.00
CA MET A 602 -12.64 -9.36 -14.86
C MET A 602 -13.18 -7.93 -14.88
N LYS A 603 -14.50 -7.72 -14.89
CA LYS A 603 -15.09 -6.38 -14.74
C LYS A 603 -14.72 -5.73 -13.40
N CYS A 604 -14.81 -6.48 -12.31
CA CYS A 604 -14.43 -5.99 -10.99
C CYS A 604 -12.94 -5.62 -10.92
N LYS A 605 -12.05 -6.46 -11.48
CA LYS A 605 -10.63 -6.15 -11.61
C LYS A 605 -10.38 -4.90 -12.43
N ASN A 606 -11.09 -4.74 -13.56
CA ASN A 606 -10.96 -3.57 -14.42
C ASN A 606 -11.40 -2.29 -13.69
N GLU A 607 -12.52 -2.33 -12.95
CA GLU A 607 -12.95 -1.20 -12.11
C GLU A 607 -11.93 -0.84 -11.02
N MET A 608 -11.30 -1.84 -10.39
CA MET A 608 -10.24 -1.59 -9.40
C MET A 608 -8.99 -0.97 -10.03
N LEU A 609 -8.59 -1.45 -11.21
CA LEU A 609 -7.47 -0.87 -11.97
C LEU A 609 -7.80 0.55 -12.41
N SER A 610 -9.00 0.82 -12.94
CA SER A 610 -9.43 2.18 -13.30
C SER A 610 -9.43 3.14 -12.10
N LYS A 611 -9.86 2.69 -10.91
CA LYS A 611 -9.76 3.48 -9.68
C LYS A 611 -8.32 3.76 -9.28
N THR A 612 -7.43 2.77 -9.43
CA THR A 612 -6.01 2.92 -9.14
C THR A 612 -5.37 3.95 -10.08
N ILE A 613 -5.63 3.85 -11.39
CA ILE A 613 -5.17 4.81 -12.39
C ILE A 613 -5.67 6.22 -12.05
N SER A 614 -6.95 6.39 -11.72
CA SER A 614 -7.50 7.70 -11.35
C SER A 614 -6.87 8.29 -10.08
N ASN A 615 -6.59 7.44 -9.08
CA ASN A 615 -5.88 7.86 -7.87
C ASN A 615 -4.43 8.27 -8.17
N ASP A 616 -3.75 7.55 -9.05
CA ASP A 616 -2.39 7.87 -9.47
C ASP A 616 -2.34 9.15 -10.31
N GLU A 617 -3.28 9.36 -11.24
CA GLU A 617 -3.45 10.63 -11.97
C GLU A 617 -3.64 11.81 -11.01
N HIS A 618 -4.45 11.63 -9.96
CA HIS A 618 -4.65 12.65 -8.94
C HIS A 618 -3.38 12.91 -8.11
N ARG A 619 -2.61 11.86 -7.79
CA ARG A 619 -1.30 11.99 -7.13
C ARG A 619 -0.29 12.72 -8.01
N PHE A 620 -0.21 12.40 -9.30
CA PHE A 620 0.64 13.10 -10.26
C PHE A 620 0.25 14.57 -10.40
N MET A 621 -1.05 14.88 -10.41
CA MET A 621 -1.53 16.26 -10.43
C MET A 621 -1.05 17.05 -9.20
N LYS A 622 -1.15 16.45 -8.00
CA LYS A 622 -0.68 17.07 -6.74
C LYS A 622 0.83 17.29 -6.74
N MET A 623 1.60 16.26 -7.09
CA MET A 623 3.05 16.36 -7.23
C MET A 623 3.45 17.45 -8.24
N GLY A 624 2.69 17.58 -9.35
CA GLY A 624 2.89 18.65 -10.32
C GLY A 624 2.68 20.05 -9.76
N HIS A 625 1.67 20.24 -8.89
CA HIS A 625 1.43 21.52 -8.21
C HIS A 625 2.54 21.83 -7.20
N GLU A 626 2.94 20.84 -6.39
CA GLU A 626 4.03 20.97 -5.42
C GLU A 626 5.35 21.33 -6.12
N LEU A 627 5.67 20.69 -7.25
CA LEU A 627 6.85 21.03 -8.04
C LEU A 627 6.82 22.46 -8.58
N GLU A 628 5.65 22.96 -8.99
CA GLU A 628 5.50 24.33 -9.46
C GLU A 628 5.64 25.34 -8.32
N GLU A 629 5.13 25.03 -7.13
CA GLU A 629 5.35 25.83 -5.92
C GLU A 629 6.83 25.86 -5.53
N MET A 630 7.50 24.71 -5.49
CA MET A 630 8.94 24.64 -5.24
C MET A 630 9.75 25.42 -6.29
N ARG A 631 9.34 25.42 -7.56
CA ARG A 631 9.96 26.27 -8.60
C ARG A 631 9.77 27.75 -8.31
N LYS A 632 8.58 28.18 -7.88
CA LYS A 632 8.31 29.57 -7.49
C LYS A 632 9.14 29.99 -6.28
N GLU A 633 9.23 29.15 -5.25
CA GLU A 633 10.07 29.39 -4.08
C GLU A 633 11.55 29.50 -4.45
N ARG A 634 12.06 28.56 -5.26
CA ARG A 634 13.43 28.62 -5.78
C ARG A 634 13.69 29.91 -6.54
N ASN A 635 12.76 30.34 -7.39
CA ASN A 635 12.89 31.60 -8.15
C ASN A 635 12.87 32.82 -7.21
N LEU A 636 12.04 32.81 -6.17
CA LEU A 636 12.00 33.87 -5.15
C LEU A 636 13.31 33.94 -4.37
N VAL A 637 13.84 32.80 -3.92
CA VAL A 637 15.14 32.72 -3.24
C VAL A 637 16.26 33.19 -4.18
N GLY A 638 16.22 32.79 -5.46
CA GLY A 638 17.15 33.27 -6.48
C GLY A 638 17.12 34.80 -6.61
N LEU A 639 15.93 35.41 -6.66
CA LEU A 639 15.79 36.86 -6.70
C LEU A 639 16.30 37.53 -5.42
N GLN A 640 16.02 36.96 -4.24
CA GLN A 640 16.54 37.47 -2.97
C GLN A 640 18.07 37.39 -2.88
N MET A 641 18.68 36.32 -3.38
CA MET A 641 20.14 36.19 -3.46
C MET A 641 20.75 37.26 -4.36
N VAL A 642 20.15 37.52 -5.54
CA VAL A 642 20.62 38.60 -6.43
C VAL A 642 20.54 39.95 -5.72
N ARG A 643 19.41 40.28 -5.09
CA ARG A 643 19.26 41.55 -4.33
C ARG A 643 20.28 41.68 -3.21
N ARG A 644 20.52 40.61 -2.45
CA ARG A 644 21.56 40.62 -1.39
C ARG A 644 22.96 40.76 -1.95
N ASN A 645 23.25 40.15 -3.10
CA ASN A 645 24.54 40.35 -3.77
C ASN A 645 24.71 41.80 -4.20
N ASP A 646 23.68 42.44 -4.75
CA ASP A 646 23.71 43.86 -5.12
C ASP A 646 23.92 44.75 -3.87
N GLU A 647 23.25 44.45 -2.76
CA GLU A 647 23.47 45.14 -1.47
C GLU A 647 24.91 44.98 -0.97
N ILE A 648 25.49 43.78 -1.06
CA ILE A 648 26.89 43.52 -0.70
C ILE A 648 27.83 44.35 -1.58
N VAL A 649 27.57 44.45 -2.88
CA VAL A 649 28.38 45.29 -3.79
C VAL A 649 28.32 46.75 -3.36
N VAL A 650 27.13 47.29 -3.09
CA VAL A 650 26.95 48.67 -2.62
C VAL A 650 27.66 48.91 -1.27
N ILE A 651 27.60 47.95 -0.34
CA ILE A 651 28.30 48.07 0.95
C ILE A 651 29.82 48.04 0.74
N LYS A 652 30.34 47.19 -0.14
CA LYS A 652 31.77 47.16 -0.47
C LYS A 652 32.24 48.48 -1.06
N GLU A 653 31.46 49.08 -1.96
CA GLU A 653 31.77 50.40 -2.52
C GLU A 653 31.76 51.49 -1.43
N LYS A 654 30.76 51.50 -0.55
CA LYS A 654 30.72 52.43 0.60
C LYS A 654 31.92 52.26 1.52
N LEU A 655 32.30 51.02 1.82
CA LEU A 655 33.47 50.71 2.64
C LEU A 655 34.76 51.18 1.96
N GLN A 656 34.90 50.99 0.65
CA GLN A 656 36.03 51.48 -0.11
C GLN A 656 36.13 53.01 -0.08
N ILE A 657 35.00 53.72 -0.24
CA ILE A 657 34.96 55.19 -0.16
C ILE A 657 35.36 55.66 1.25
N ALA A 658 34.84 55.02 2.30
CA ALA A 658 35.17 55.34 3.68
C ALA A 658 36.65 55.07 4.00
N GLN A 659 37.21 53.96 3.50
CA GLN A 659 38.62 53.64 3.65
C GLN A 659 39.50 54.69 2.95
N ASN A 660 39.20 55.03 1.69
CA ASN A 660 39.92 56.07 0.96
C ASN A 660 39.86 57.42 1.68
N ALA A 661 38.72 57.78 2.28
CA ALA A 661 38.58 59.00 3.08
C ALA A 661 39.45 58.96 4.35
N LEU A 662 39.50 57.81 5.04
CA LEU A 662 40.34 57.59 6.21
C LEU A 662 41.84 57.68 5.86
N ASP A 663 42.25 57.05 4.76
CA ASP A 663 43.64 57.05 4.30
C ASP A 663 44.09 58.47 3.91
N ASN A 664 43.22 59.21 3.21
CA ASN A 664 43.44 60.62 2.91
C ASN A 664 43.54 61.46 4.18
N GLY A 665 42.63 61.28 5.13
CA GLY A 665 42.63 61.98 6.42
C GLY A 665 43.89 61.67 7.25
N THR A 666 44.32 60.41 7.27
CA THR A 666 45.54 59.96 7.94
C THR A 666 46.78 60.58 7.30
N THR A 667 46.82 60.61 5.97
CA THR A 667 47.92 61.24 5.22
C THR A 667 48.00 62.74 5.53
N GLN A 668 46.86 63.44 5.52
CA GLN A 668 46.80 64.87 5.88
C GLN A 668 47.21 65.10 7.34
N TYR A 669 46.74 64.27 8.27
CA TYR A 669 47.13 64.36 9.67
C TYR A 669 48.64 64.19 9.86
N ASN A 670 49.24 63.18 9.22
CA ASN A 670 50.68 62.95 9.27
C ASN A 670 51.47 64.14 8.70
N GLN A 671 51.02 64.73 7.59
CA GLN A 671 51.61 65.96 7.04
C GLN A 671 51.56 67.10 8.07
N ARG A 672 50.44 67.28 8.79
CA ARG A 672 50.35 68.31 9.84
C ARG A 672 51.24 68.03 11.04
N VAL A 673 51.40 66.77 11.42
CA VAL A 673 52.35 66.37 12.48
C VAL A 673 53.79 66.70 12.06
N ASP A 674 54.14 66.44 10.80
CA ASP A 674 55.45 66.78 10.24
C ASP A 674 55.66 68.31 10.16
N ASP A 675 54.65 69.08 9.71
CA ASP A 675 54.67 70.55 9.74
C ASP A 675 54.93 71.06 11.16
N ILE A 676 54.20 70.55 12.16
CA ILE A 676 54.39 70.89 13.58
C ILE A 676 55.81 70.54 14.03
N ARG A 677 56.35 69.39 13.61
CA ARG A 677 57.71 68.98 13.95
C ARG A 677 58.75 69.93 13.36
N LEU A 678 58.58 70.35 12.11
CA LEU A 678 59.44 71.32 11.44
C LEU A 678 59.36 72.69 12.14
N LEU A 679 58.17 73.18 12.46
CA LEU A 679 57.99 74.43 13.21
C LEU A 679 58.62 74.36 14.61
N LYS A 680 58.50 73.24 15.31
CA LYS A 680 59.19 73.04 16.61
C LYS A 680 60.71 73.10 16.46
N LYS A 681 61.26 72.55 15.37
CA LYS A 681 62.70 72.65 15.06
C LYS A 681 63.10 74.09 14.79
N GLU A 682 62.30 74.83 14.03
CA GLU A 682 62.56 76.23 13.72
C GLU A 682 62.49 77.11 14.98
N ILE A 683 61.51 76.89 15.84
CA ILE A 683 61.43 77.53 17.16
C ILE A 683 62.70 77.23 17.97
N SER A 684 63.17 75.98 17.99
CA SER A 684 64.42 75.63 18.66
C SER A 684 65.62 76.35 18.06
N ASN A 685 65.70 76.45 16.73
CA ASN A 685 66.78 77.18 16.06
C ASN A 685 66.76 78.67 16.45
N LEU A 686 65.59 79.31 16.40
CA LEU A 686 65.41 80.71 16.79
C LEU A 686 65.74 80.96 18.26
N TYR A 687 65.39 80.03 19.16
CA TYR A 687 65.82 80.12 20.56
C TYR A 687 67.35 80.05 20.70
N THR A 688 68.01 79.12 19.99
CA THR A 688 69.48 79.04 20.02
C THR A 688 70.15 80.26 19.39
N GLU A 689 69.58 80.82 18.32
CA GLU A 689 70.06 82.06 17.70
C GLU A 689 69.91 83.25 18.64
N HIS A 690 68.73 83.39 19.26
CA HIS A 690 68.47 84.39 20.29
C HIS A 690 69.47 84.29 21.44
N ASP A 691 69.73 83.09 21.96
CA ASP A 691 70.67 82.89 23.07
C ASP A 691 72.11 83.21 22.66
N CYS A 692 72.53 82.83 21.45
CA CYS A 692 73.83 83.24 20.88
C CYS A 692 73.95 84.76 20.77
N LEU A 693 72.92 85.44 20.26
CA LEU A 693 72.88 86.90 20.14
C LEU A 693 72.89 87.57 21.52
N LYS A 694 72.15 87.03 22.50
CA LYS A 694 72.16 87.50 23.88
C LYS A 694 73.55 87.38 24.51
N HIS A 695 74.23 86.25 24.30
CA HIS A 695 75.61 86.07 24.73
C HIS A 695 76.58 87.03 24.02
N ALA A 696 76.38 87.29 22.72
CA ALA A 696 77.18 88.26 21.97
C ALA A 696 76.98 89.70 22.48
N ILE A 697 75.75 90.09 22.82
CA ILE A 697 75.44 91.39 23.44
C ILE A 697 76.12 91.49 24.81
N GLN A 698 76.02 90.44 25.64
CA GLN A 698 76.67 90.41 26.96
C GLN A 698 78.20 90.50 26.84
N SER A 699 78.81 89.73 25.95
CA SER A 699 80.24 89.81 25.64
C SER A 699 80.65 91.21 25.17
N THR A 700 79.83 91.85 24.32
CA THR A 700 80.06 93.23 23.89
C THR A 700 79.96 94.22 25.05
N ALA A 701 79.00 94.04 25.97
CA ALA A 701 78.88 94.86 27.16
C ALA A 701 80.09 94.69 28.10
N ASP A 702 80.59 93.46 28.25
CA ASP A 702 81.78 93.18 29.06
C ASP A 702 83.06 93.73 28.40
N MET A 703 83.19 93.65 27.06
CA MET A 703 84.25 94.35 26.32
C MET A 703 84.18 95.87 26.51
N ARG A 704 82.98 96.47 26.49
CA ARG A 704 82.82 97.92 26.78
C ARG A 704 83.24 98.26 28.21
N LYS A 705 82.93 97.42 29.20
CA LYS A 705 83.44 97.60 30.57
C LYS A 705 84.96 97.50 30.60
N GLU A 706 85.55 96.55 29.88
CA GLU A 706 87.00 96.37 29.82
C GLU A 706 87.69 97.52 29.08
N ILE A 707 87.07 98.11 28.06
CA ILE A 707 87.53 99.35 27.40
C ILE A 707 87.57 100.54 28.36
N VAL A 708 86.76 100.56 29.41
CA VAL A 708 86.84 101.61 30.46
C VAL A 708 87.79 101.20 31.59
N ARG A 709 87.80 99.91 31.95
CA ARG A 709 88.64 99.34 33.02
C ARG A 709 90.12 99.41 32.65
N LEU A 710 90.50 99.03 31.42
CA LEU A 710 91.89 98.97 30.96
C LEU A 710 92.54 100.35 30.94
N PRO A 711 91.94 101.44 30.42
CA PRO A 711 92.52 102.78 30.53
C PRO A 711 92.60 103.28 31.96
N ARG A 712 91.60 102.96 32.82
CA ARG A 712 91.65 103.31 34.24
C ARG A 712 92.78 102.56 34.95
N ALA A 713 92.92 101.26 34.72
CA ALA A 713 93.99 100.42 35.26
C ALA A 713 95.35 100.84 34.71
N LEU A 714 95.45 101.14 33.41
CA LEU A 714 96.66 101.69 32.79
C LEU A 714 97.02 103.04 33.39
N ASN A 715 96.05 103.90 33.67
CA ASN A 715 96.30 105.19 34.31
C ASN A 715 96.71 105.01 35.78
N GLN A 716 96.09 104.08 36.51
CA GLN A 716 96.52 103.69 37.85
C GLN A 716 97.93 103.13 37.85
N GLU A 717 98.29 102.28 36.89
CA GLU A 717 99.65 101.76 36.73
C GLU A 717 100.63 102.84 36.26
N ARG A 718 100.21 103.80 35.45
CA ARG A 718 101.04 104.99 35.12
C ARG A 718 101.28 105.86 36.36
N ILE A 719 100.27 106.07 37.19
CA ILE A 719 100.39 106.78 38.48
C ILE A 719 101.26 105.96 39.42
N ARG A 720 101.10 104.64 39.47
CA ARG A 720 101.89 103.72 40.30
C ARG A 720 103.34 103.66 39.85
N ILE A 721 103.61 103.60 38.55
CA ILE A 721 104.97 103.69 38.00
C ILE A 721 105.53 105.06 38.34
N ARG A 722 104.77 106.16 38.19
CA ARG A 722 105.22 107.49 38.58
C ARG A 722 105.55 107.58 40.07
N ALA A 723 104.69 107.04 40.94
CA ALA A 723 104.91 106.91 42.38
C ALA A 723 106.11 106.01 42.69
N LEU A 724 106.23 104.83 42.08
CA LEU A 724 107.40 103.95 42.23
C LEU A 724 108.67 104.56 41.64
N THR A 725 108.58 105.43 40.64
CA THR A 725 109.71 106.18 40.09
C THR A 725 110.10 107.31 41.05
N GLU A 726 109.15 107.91 41.77
CA GLU A 726 109.40 108.84 42.88
C GLU A 726 109.94 108.13 44.13
N ASP A 727 109.40 106.96 44.49
CA ASP A 727 109.90 106.07 45.54
C ASP A 727 111.28 105.50 45.17
N ALA A 728 111.56 105.26 43.88
CA ALA A 728 112.90 104.89 43.40
C ALA A 728 113.88 106.08 43.45
N LYS A 729 113.39 107.32 43.28
CA LYS A 729 114.17 108.55 43.50
C LYS A 729 114.39 108.83 45.00
N THR A 730 113.56 108.26 45.88
CA THR A 730 113.67 108.38 47.35
C THR A 730 113.31 107.06 48.04
N PRO A 731 114.22 106.07 48.09
CA PRO A 731 113.92 104.75 48.62
C PRO A 731 113.81 104.82 50.15
N THR A 732 112.58 104.98 50.65
CA THR A 732 112.25 104.84 52.06
C THR A 732 111.37 103.60 52.27
N ALA A 733 111.88 102.69 53.09
CA ALA A 733 111.21 101.53 53.71
C ALA A 733 110.88 100.29 52.84
N VAL A 734 111.90 99.43 52.70
CA VAL A 734 112.00 98.09 53.32
C VAL A 734 110.72 97.21 53.34
N HIS A 735 110.68 96.27 52.39
CA HIS A 735 110.03 94.94 52.41
C HIS A 735 108.50 94.82 52.56
N ARG A 736 107.83 94.51 51.43
CA ARG A 736 106.45 93.99 51.43
C ARG A 736 106.33 92.68 50.63
N TRP A 737 106.87 91.58 51.17
CA TRP A 737 106.43 90.23 50.83
C TRP A 737 105.74 89.60 52.05
N ARG A 738 104.49 89.15 51.88
CA ARG A 738 103.71 88.40 52.89
C ARG A 738 103.28 87.08 52.27
N ILE A 739 103.66 85.98 52.93
CA ILE A 739 103.36 84.60 52.53
C ILE A 739 101.88 84.29 52.83
N LEU A 740 101.12 83.86 51.83
CA LEU A 740 99.74 83.36 51.94
C LEU A 740 99.79 81.88 52.36
N LYS A 741 99.08 81.48 53.42
CA LYS A 741 98.95 80.07 53.81
C LYS A 741 97.63 79.49 53.28
N GLY A 742 97.75 78.52 52.39
CA GLY A 742 96.70 77.63 51.89
C GLY A 742 97.32 76.73 50.80
N GLU A 743 97.36 75.41 51.02
CA GLU A 743 97.88 74.46 50.03
C GLU A 743 96.74 73.96 49.13
N ASP A 744 96.94 73.99 47.81
CA ASP A 744 96.08 73.32 46.84
C ASP A 744 96.17 71.79 47.02
N PRO A 745 95.05 71.04 46.93
CA PRO A 745 95.08 69.58 47.02
C PRO A 745 96.01 68.99 45.95
N LYS A 746 96.88 68.06 46.36
CA LYS A 746 97.91 67.50 45.48
C LYS A 746 97.25 66.75 44.33
N LYS A 747 97.81 66.83 43.11
CA LYS A 747 97.34 66.09 41.92
C LYS A 747 97.03 64.62 42.20
N TYR A 748 97.77 64.01 43.13
CA TYR A 748 97.57 62.64 43.57
C TYR A 748 96.19 62.40 44.20
N ASP A 749 95.73 63.25 45.12
CA ASP A 749 94.43 63.09 45.80
C ASP A 749 93.26 63.26 44.82
N LEU A 750 93.42 64.14 43.83
CA LEU A 750 92.47 64.27 42.72
C LEU A 750 92.48 63.03 41.83
N LEU A 751 93.65 62.49 41.49
CA LEU A 751 93.79 61.27 40.70
C LEU A 751 93.22 60.05 41.40
N GLU A 752 93.45 59.92 42.71
CA GLU A 752 92.88 58.85 43.53
C GLU A 752 91.35 58.94 43.54
N LYS A 753 90.79 60.14 43.74
CA LYS A 753 89.33 60.34 43.68
C LYS A 753 88.76 60.07 42.29
N LEU A 754 89.48 60.44 41.24
CA LEU A 754 89.09 60.16 39.85
C LEU A 754 89.12 58.66 39.56
N GLN A 755 90.13 57.91 40.05
CA GLN A 755 90.19 56.46 39.94
C GLN A 755 89.08 55.76 40.74
N VAL A 756 88.74 56.26 41.94
CA VAL A 756 87.63 55.74 42.75
C VAL A 756 86.29 55.96 42.02
N LEU A 757 86.08 57.14 41.43
CA LEU A 757 84.89 57.45 40.65
C LEU A 757 84.80 56.61 39.36
N GLN A 758 85.91 56.42 38.64
CA GLN A 758 85.97 55.54 37.47
C GLN A 758 85.65 54.08 37.84
N LYS A 759 86.22 53.56 38.95
CA LYS A 759 85.89 52.22 39.45
C LYS A 759 84.41 52.10 39.85
N ARG A 760 83.81 53.16 40.40
CA ARG A 760 82.38 53.18 40.74
C ARG A 760 81.50 53.21 39.48
N ALA A 761 81.86 54.03 38.49
CA ALA A 761 81.14 54.10 37.21
C ALA A 761 81.22 52.76 36.45
N LEU A 762 82.38 52.12 36.43
CA LEU A 762 82.54 50.78 35.84
C LEU A 762 81.69 49.73 36.57
N ARG A 763 81.67 49.73 37.91
CA ARG A 763 80.80 48.84 38.68
C ARG A 763 79.33 49.04 38.34
N GLN A 764 78.88 50.29 38.26
CA GLN A 764 77.48 50.60 37.95
C GLN A 764 77.11 50.28 36.50
N SER A 765 78.06 50.40 35.56
CA SER A 765 77.88 49.96 34.17
C SER A 765 77.76 48.43 34.06
N ILE A 766 78.60 47.69 34.79
CA ILE A 766 78.52 46.22 34.87
C ILE A 766 77.20 45.79 35.52
N GLU A 767 76.77 46.46 36.59
CA GLU A 767 75.50 46.17 37.25
C GLU A 767 74.30 46.42 36.34
N ASN A 768 74.28 47.54 35.60
CA ASN A 768 73.27 47.81 34.59
C ASN A 768 73.26 46.78 33.45
N SER A 769 74.45 46.33 33.01
CA SER A 769 74.56 45.26 32.01
C SER A 769 74.02 43.93 32.55
N ASN A 770 74.32 43.59 33.80
CA ASN A 770 73.79 42.40 34.45
C ASN A 770 72.27 42.45 34.64
N ILE A 771 71.71 43.61 35.00
CA ILE A 771 70.26 43.82 35.10
C ILE A 771 69.60 43.64 33.72
N LYS A 772 70.19 44.21 32.66
CA LYS A 772 69.69 44.03 31.28
C LYS A 772 69.75 42.56 30.85
N ASN A 773 70.82 41.84 31.19
CA ASN A 773 70.93 40.41 30.88
C ASN A 773 69.89 39.59 31.65
N ARG A 774 69.67 39.86 32.95
CA ARG A 774 68.59 39.22 33.73
C ARG A 774 67.21 39.55 33.17
N LEU A 775 66.99 40.77 32.68
CA LEU A 775 65.74 41.14 32.02
C LEU A 775 65.55 40.35 30.70
N ALA A 776 66.60 40.22 29.90
CA ALA A 776 66.55 39.46 28.65
C ALA A 776 66.36 37.95 28.89
N GLU A 777 67.02 37.38 29.91
CA GLU A 777 66.82 36.01 30.35
C GLU A 777 65.40 35.79 30.88
N THR A 778 64.90 36.67 31.74
CA THR A 778 63.51 36.59 32.24
C THR A 778 62.50 36.73 31.11
N GLN A 779 62.72 37.62 30.15
CA GLN A 779 61.88 37.73 28.93
C GLN A 779 61.93 36.46 28.09
N LYS A 780 63.11 35.87 27.85
CA LYS A 780 63.24 34.57 27.16
C LYS A 780 62.54 33.45 27.93
N THR A 781 62.67 33.39 29.26
CA THR A 781 61.94 32.42 30.08
C THR A 781 60.43 32.64 30.03
N ASN A 782 59.97 33.90 29.97
CA ASN A 782 58.55 34.23 29.85
C ASN A 782 58.01 33.87 28.47
N GLU A 783 58.75 34.14 27.40
CA GLU A 783 58.39 33.72 26.03
C GLU A 783 58.40 32.20 25.87
N THR A 784 59.37 31.52 26.47
CA THR A 784 59.39 30.05 26.48
C THR A 784 58.26 29.48 27.34
N LEU A 785 57.92 30.09 28.49
CA LEU A 785 56.74 29.74 29.27
C LEU A 785 55.44 30.04 28.54
N LYS A 786 55.33 31.13 27.79
CA LYS A 786 54.18 31.44 26.93
C LYS A 786 54.06 30.43 25.79
N ARG A 787 55.18 30.05 25.16
CA ARG A 787 55.21 28.97 24.17
C ARG A 787 54.85 27.62 24.79
N MET A 788 55.32 27.32 26.00
CA MET A 788 54.90 26.12 26.72
C MET A 788 53.41 26.19 27.07
N LEU A 789 52.90 27.30 27.59
CA LEU A 789 51.49 27.52 27.92
C LEU A 789 50.58 27.44 26.69
N SER A 790 51.01 27.92 25.52
CA SER A 790 50.26 27.75 24.27
C SER A 790 50.22 26.30 23.79
N HIS A 791 51.20 25.49 24.21
CA HIS A 791 51.24 24.05 23.96
C HIS A 791 50.65 23.23 25.12
N MET A 792 50.35 23.87 26.26
CA MET A 792 49.70 23.21 27.39
C MET A 792 48.18 23.22 27.14
N PRO A 793 47.53 22.06 27.28
CA PRO A 793 46.10 21.96 27.04
C PRO A 793 45.33 22.82 28.05
N THR A 794 44.66 23.85 27.55
CA THR A 794 43.69 24.67 28.29
C THR A 794 42.54 23.80 28.81
N VAL A 795 41.79 24.30 29.79
CA VAL A 795 40.66 23.56 30.42
C VAL A 795 39.66 23.04 29.39
N GLU A 796 39.44 23.78 28.30
CA GLU A 796 38.63 23.35 27.16
C GLU A 796 39.24 22.17 26.38
N ILE A 797 40.56 22.15 26.17
CA ILE A 797 41.25 21.03 25.51
C ILE A 797 41.23 19.80 26.42
N LYS A 798 41.37 19.97 27.75
CA LYS A 798 41.20 18.88 28.72
C LYS A 798 39.77 18.33 28.69
N HIS A 799 38.76 19.18 28.63
CA HIS A 799 37.37 18.75 28.51
C HIS A 799 37.13 18.00 27.19
N LYS A 800 37.63 18.53 26.06
CA LYS A 800 37.59 17.83 24.76
C LYS A 800 38.31 16.48 24.81
N LEU A 801 39.45 16.40 25.49
CA LEU A 801 40.22 15.15 25.66
C LEU A 801 39.49 14.14 26.54
N VAL A 802 38.79 14.57 27.61
CA VAL A 802 37.93 13.69 28.43
C VAL A 802 36.75 13.16 27.62
N VAL A 803 36.13 14.00 26.80
CA VAL A 803 35.06 13.59 25.88
C VAL A 803 35.59 12.59 24.85
N GLN A 804 36.74 12.87 24.23
CA GLN A 804 37.38 11.97 23.27
C GLN A 804 37.86 10.67 23.91
N GLN A 805 38.37 10.69 25.15
CA GLN A 805 38.69 9.47 25.90
C GLN A 805 37.44 8.65 26.21
N ARG A 806 36.30 9.28 26.49
CA ARG A 806 35.03 8.58 26.71
C ARG A 806 34.53 7.94 25.41
N ILE A 807 34.64 8.62 24.28
CA ILE A 807 34.34 8.08 22.94
C ILE A 807 35.29 6.93 22.61
N ASN A 808 36.60 7.11 22.80
CA ASN A 808 37.59 6.06 22.56
C ASN A 808 37.37 4.84 23.46
N ARG A 809 36.98 5.01 24.73
CA ARG A 809 36.61 3.87 25.59
C ARG A 809 35.37 3.14 25.08
N GLN A 810 34.41 3.84 24.49
CA GLN A 810 33.24 3.20 23.86
C GLN A 810 33.65 2.45 22.59
N ILE A 811 34.53 3.04 21.77
CA ILE A 811 35.08 2.40 20.58
C ILE A 811 35.94 1.19 20.97
N GLU A 812 36.76 1.28 22.02
CA GLU A 812 37.58 0.17 22.52
C GLU A 812 36.73 -0.97 23.07
N LYS A 813 35.59 -0.66 23.72
CA LYS A 813 34.60 -1.69 24.11
C LYS A 813 33.98 -2.35 22.88
N LYS A 814 33.61 -1.58 21.85
CA LYS A 814 33.13 -2.13 20.57
C LYS A 814 34.20 -2.95 19.85
N LEU A 815 35.45 -2.52 19.87
CA LEU A 815 36.57 -3.29 19.34
C LEU A 815 36.80 -4.58 20.12
N LYS A 816 36.63 -4.57 21.45
CA LYS A 816 36.68 -5.79 22.29
C LYS A 816 35.55 -6.76 21.97
N THR A 817 34.34 -6.27 21.70
CA THR A 817 33.24 -7.15 21.26
C THR A 817 33.51 -7.69 19.85
N LEU A 818 33.94 -6.84 18.91
CA LEU A 818 34.27 -7.26 17.55
C LEU A 818 35.48 -8.21 17.49
N THR A 819 36.48 -8.03 18.36
CA THR A 819 37.61 -8.97 18.45
C THR A 819 37.20 -10.29 19.11
N ALA A 820 36.26 -10.28 20.06
CA ALA A 820 35.67 -11.50 20.59
C ALA A 820 34.84 -12.23 19.52
N GLU A 821 34.01 -11.51 18.75
CA GLU A 821 33.28 -12.06 17.60
C GLU A 821 34.24 -12.66 16.57
N ARG A 822 35.27 -11.91 16.17
CA ARG A 822 36.32 -12.43 15.26
C ARG A 822 37.04 -13.65 15.84
N SER A 823 37.28 -13.71 17.15
CA SER A 823 37.88 -14.89 17.78
C SER A 823 36.95 -16.11 17.72
N LEU A 824 35.63 -15.91 17.84
CA LEU A 824 34.63 -16.96 17.65
C LEU A 824 34.57 -17.41 16.19
N ASP A 825 34.63 -16.47 15.25
CA ASP A 825 34.66 -16.78 13.82
C ASP A 825 35.93 -17.55 13.44
N ILE A 826 37.09 -17.21 14.02
CA ILE A 826 38.32 -17.99 13.84
C ILE A 826 38.16 -19.40 14.43
N VAL A 827 37.50 -19.56 15.58
CA VAL A 827 37.21 -20.88 16.15
C VAL A 827 36.26 -21.67 15.25
N GLU A 828 35.22 -21.04 14.69
CA GLU A 828 34.32 -21.66 13.73
C GLU A 828 35.03 -22.04 12.44
N LEU A 829 35.88 -21.17 11.90
CA LEU A 829 36.67 -21.46 10.71
C LEU A 829 37.65 -22.60 10.96
N ASN A 830 38.29 -22.65 12.13
CA ASN A 830 39.14 -23.78 12.51
C ASN A 830 38.33 -25.07 12.69
N ALA A 831 37.11 -25.00 13.22
CA ALA A 831 36.20 -26.14 13.30
C ALA A 831 35.80 -26.63 11.90
N ARG A 832 35.47 -25.70 10.99
CA ARG A 832 35.18 -26.00 9.58
C ARG A 832 36.40 -26.58 8.89
N GLN A 833 37.60 -26.03 9.11
CA GLN A 833 38.85 -26.56 8.57
C GLN A 833 39.14 -27.97 9.09
N CYS A 834 38.87 -28.25 10.37
CA CYS A 834 38.91 -29.61 10.91
C CYS A 834 37.92 -30.56 10.21
N THR A 835 36.70 -30.11 9.91
CA THR A 835 35.74 -30.92 9.16
C THR A 835 36.16 -31.13 7.71
N ILE A 836 36.68 -30.09 7.04
CA ILE A 836 37.21 -30.16 5.68
C ILE A 836 38.40 -31.12 5.64
N ASN A 837 39.33 -31.03 6.58
CA ASN A 837 40.46 -31.96 6.68
C ASN A 837 39.96 -33.40 6.92
N ARG A 838 38.93 -33.60 7.73
CA ARG A 838 38.31 -34.92 7.93
C ARG A 838 37.69 -35.47 6.64
N TYR A 839 37.03 -34.63 5.86
CA TYR A 839 36.49 -35.02 4.55
C TYR A 839 37.59 -35.20 3.50
N ALA A 840 38.67 -34.42 3.56
CA ALA A 840 39.84 -34.58 2.70
C ALA A 840 40.58 -35.89 2.99
N ASP A 841 40.66 -36.32 4.25
CA ASP A 841 41.20 -37.61 4.65
C ASP A 841 40.30 -38.77 4.19
N GLN A 842 38.98 -38.63 4.31
CA GLN A 842 38.01 -39.59 3.73
C GLN A 842 38.11 -39.65 2.19
N LEU A 843 38.31 -38.52 1.52
CA LEU A 843 38.53 -38.47 0.07
C LEU A 843 39.88 -39.08 -0.31
N LYS A 844 40.95 -38.90 0.49
CA LYS A 844 42.24 -39.56 0.27
C LYS A 844 42.13 -41.08 0.46
N GLU A 845 41.34 -41.56 1.42
CA GLU A 845 41.01 -42.99 1.56
C GLU A 845 40.29 -43.51 0.32
N VAL A 846 39.24 -42.82 -0.15
CA VAL A 846 38.50 -43.17 -1.38
C VAL A 846 39.41 -43.12 -2.62
N ARG A 847 40.32 -42.13 -2.70
CA ARG A 847 41.28 -42.03 -3.81
C ARG A 847 42.27 -43.19 -3.83
N LYS A 848 42.72 -43.65 -2.65
CA LYS A 848 43.53 -44.88 -2.49
C LYS A 848 42.77 -46.12 -2.99
N TYR A 849 41.46 -46.20 -2.74
CA TYR A 849 40.60 -47.26 -3.29
C TYR A 849 40.39 -47.17 -4.82
N THR A 850 40.39 -45.96 -5.40
CA THR A 850 40.26 -45.78 -6.87
C THR A 850 41.57 -45.98 -7.64
N LEU A 851 42.73 -45.66 -7.02
CA LEU A 851 44.04 -45.81 -7.67
C LEU A 851 44.50 -47.28 -7.76
N SER A 852 43.93 -48.18 -6.95
CA SER A 852 44.11 -49.62 -7.13
C SER A 852 43.30 -50.19 -8.31
N TYR A 853 42.39 -49.41 -8.91
CA TYR A 853 41.53 -49.84 -10.01
C TYR A 853 41.92 -49.24 -11.38
N ALA A 854 42.93 -48.36 -11.43
CA ALA A 854 43.38 -47.67 -12.65
C ALA A 854 44.86 -47.91 -13.01
N ILE A 855 45.44 -49.03 -12.56
CA ILE A 855 46.69 -49.58 -13.10
C ILE A 855 46.34 -50.93 -13.72
N ASP A 856 45.86 -50.91 -14.96
CA ASP A 856 46.08 -52.02 -15.90
C ASP A 856 45.98 -51.49 -17.35
N THR A 857 47.15 -51.46 -18.00
CA THR A 857 47.41 -51.39 -19.47
C THR A 857 47.37 -50.02 -20.19
N GLN A 858 48.31 -49.56 -21.02
CA GLN A 858 49.75 -49.81 -21.30
C GLN A 858 50.22 -48.85 -22.44
N SER A 859 51.53 -48.53 -22.49
CA SER A 859 52.41 -48.21 -23.68
C SER A 859 52.44 -46.81 -24.36
N GLY A 860 53.68 -46.28 -24.58
CA GLY A 860 54.06 -44.99 -25.23
C GLY A 860 54.10 -45.01 -26.78
N PRO A 861 54.86 -44.16 -27.54
CA PRO A 861 56.10 -43.40 -27.19
C PRO A 861 56.31 -41.96 -27.81
N ASN A 862 57.40 -41.27 -27.39
CA ASN A 862 58.30 -40.27 -28.04
C ASN A 862 57.74 -39.08 -28.91
N GLY A 863 58.21 -37.82 -28.84
CA GLY A 863 59.30 -37.16 -28.13
C GLY A 863 59.61 -35.73 -28.66
N LYS A 864 60.49 -35.01 -27.92
CA LYS A 864 61.29 -33.79 -28.25
C LYS A 864 60.55 -32.44 -28.33
N PHE A 865 61.04 -31.28 -27.84
CA PHE A 865 62.35 -30.87 -27.29
C PHE A 865 62.21 -29.48 -26.60
N ILE A 866 62.86 -29.30 -25.42
CA ILE A 866 63.73 -28.16 -25.01
C ILE A 866 63.10 -26.76 -24.80
N VAL A 867 63.29 -25.98 -23.72
CA VAL A 867 64.28 -25.83 -22.62
C VAL A 867 63.79 -24.60 -21.80
N THR A 868 63.99 -24.34 -20.49
CA THR A 868 64.94 -24.78 -19.47
C THR A 868 64.50 -24.27 -18.09
N LYS A 869 64.82 -25.08 -17.08
CA LYS A 869 65.43 -24.76 -15.77
C LYS A 869 64.62 -23.95 -14.74
N ASP A 870 64.63 -24.34 -13.46
CA ASP A 870 65.13 -25.55 -12.80
C ASP A 870 64.57 -25.56 -11.37
N LYS A 871 64.15 -26.77 -10.94
CA LYS A 871 64.38 -27.41 -9.63
C LYS A 871 63.78 -26.78 -8.37
N LYS A 872 62.82 -27.47 -7.72
CA LYS A 872 62.96 -28.73 -6.91
C LYS A 872 63.70 -28.46 -5.60
N ASP A 873 63.36 -29.05 -4.47
CA ASP A 873 62.32 -30.01 -4.05
C ASP A 873 62.48 -30.09 -2.51
N ASN A 874 61.37 -30.31 -1.80
CA ASN A 874 61.24 -31.21 -0.63
C ASN A 874 62.06 -30.93 0.65
N SER A 875 61.57 -31.16 1.86
CA SER A 875 60.33 -31.80 2.34
C SER A 875 60.25 -31.63 3.86
N ASN A 876 59.01 -31.47 4.31
CA ASN A 876 58.38 -32.03 5.51
C ASN A 876 58.78 -31.59 6.94
N ASP A 877 57.74 -31.06 7.57
CA ASP A 877 57.13 -31.51 8.82
C ASP A 877 57.63 -30.94 10.16
N LEU A 878 56.68 -30.16 10.70
CA LEU A 878 56.05 -30.30 12.01
C LEU A 878 56.45 -29.29 13.12
N VAL A 879 55.37 -28.66 13.61
CA VAL A 879 55.14 -28.07 14.93
C VAL A 879 55.54 -26.61 15.16
N GLY A 880 54.49 -25.78 15.31
CA GLY A 880 54.35 -24.81 16.40
C GLY A 880 55.11 -23.50 16.26
N PHE A 881 54.40 -22.42 15.92
CA PHE A 881 54.88 -21.06 16.16
C PHE A 881 53.89 -20.27 17.01
N THR A 882 54.23 -20.19 18.29
CA THR A 882 53.98 -19.07 19.20
C THR A 882 54.94 -17.93 18.90
N ASP A 883 54.42 -16.69 18.95
CA ASP A 883 55.00 -15.42 19.40
C ASP A 883 56.46 -14.99 19.12
N CYS A 884 56.58 -13.65 19.04
CA CYS A 884 57.75 -12.76 19.06
C CYS A 884 58.46 -12.50 17.72
N ALA A 885 58.38 -11.28 17.17
CA ALA A 885 59.19 -10.08 17.51
C ALA A 885 60.57 -10.14 16.80
N LEU A 886 61.20 -9.14 16.18
CA LEU A 886 61.30 -7.68 16.33
C LEU A 886 62.06 -7.13 15.10
N PHE A 887 61.84 -5.85 14.77
CA PHE A 887 62.85 -4.84 14.40
C PHE A 887 62.13 -3.49 14.56
N SER A 888 62.62 -2.43 15.20
CA SER A 888 63.78 -2.17 16.04
C SER A 888 63.60 -0.74 16.58
N ASP A 889 63.73 -0.55 17.89
CA ASP A 889 63.92 0.75 18.54
C ASP A 889 65.43 1.02 18.76
N ALA A 890 65.85 2.26 18.48
CA ALA A 890 66.97 3.01 19.07
C ALA A 890 66.76 4.48 18.60
N ASP A 891 66.69 5.52 19.44
CA ASP A 891 67.53 5.85 20.58
C ASP A 891 66.76 6.58 21.70
N THR A 892 66.89 6.04 22.92
CA THR A 892 66.92 6.81 24.17
C THR A 892 68.03 6.24 25.04
N LYS A 893 68.87 7.12 25.60
CA LYS A 893 69.75 6.91 26.76
C LYS A 893 69.91 8.27 27.43
N SER A 894 69.99 8.48 28.73
CA SER A 894 69.94 7.66 29.96
C SER A 894 70.18 8.68 31.09
N SER A 895 69.57 8.62 32.27
CA SER A 895 70.06 7.91 33.47
C SER A 895 69.33 8.56 34.68
N LEU A 896 68.65 7.85 35.59
CA LEU A 896 69.03 6.87 36.62
C LEU A 896 69.40 7.49 38.00
N VAL A 897 68.70 6.99 39.03
CA VAL A 897 69.12 6.71 40.43
C VAL A 897 68.62 7.61 41.58
N CYS A 898 67.78 6.97 42.43
CA CYS A 898 67.59 7.05 43.91
C CYS A 898 67.19 8.39 44.56
N ASP A 899 66.41 8.47 45.64
CA ASP A 899 65.67 7.55 46.51
C ASP A 899 64.91 8.42 47.54
N LYS A 900 63.97 7.82 48.30
CA LYS A 900 63.34 8.32 49.56
C LYS A 900 62.30 9.46 49.41
N GLU A 901 61.24 9.57 50.22
CA GLU A 901 60.72 8.83 51.38
C GLU A 901 59.26 9.28 51.59
N TYR A 902 58.53 8.48 52.38
CA TYR A 902 57.19 8.73 52.94
C TYR A 902 57.06 10.04 53.77
N THR A 903 55.81 10.35 54.12
CA THR A 903 55.25 11.28 55.15
C THR A 903 54.64 12.57 54.57
N ALA A 904 53.32 12.75 54.56
CA ALA A 904 52.38 13.02 55.65
C ALA A 904 52.41 14.47 56.18
N THR A 905 51.20 15.02 56.33
CA THR A 905 50.73 16.11 57.23
C THR A 905 50.89 17.59 56.85
N GLN A 906 49.75 18.29 56.98
CA GLN A 906 49.53 19.73 57.28
C GLN A 906 50.00 20.73 56.20
N LEU A 907 49.19 21.65 55.68
CA LEU A 907 48.20 22.54 56.28
C LEU A 907 47.22 23.01 55.18
#